data_AF-A0A5Q4VJ60-F1
#
_entry.id   AF-A0A5Q4VJ60-F1
#
_cell.length_a   1.000
_cell.length_b   1.000
_cell.length_c   1.000
_cell.angle_alpha   90.00
_cell.angle_beta   90.00
_cell.angle_gamma   90.00
#
_symmetry.space_group_name_H-M   'P 1'
#
loop_
_entity.id
_entity.type
_entity.pdbx_description
1 polymer ?
#
loop_
_entity_poly.entity_id
_entity_poly.type
_entity_poly.pdbx_seq_one_letter_code
_entity_poly.pdbx_strand_id
1 'polypeptide(L)'
;MTSFFASNMALVEKHHPHLLSHLKGLTPFPVSSEHPENFKFKNIWMHDVQNPGNECLSHFNTVPPQQSGAVILLGMGLGHGAGRLVEQRPGIAHFFIFERHPEVFLQALCQKDLSLLLKDKRVHIFLTDPEDMAEAISPANRILKLENAFILPHQPSLQMDPDGYENLRQDIYKRLNQLNVSGSTLMLHGSTFFKNRMSILPLIQKNRLLQELANAFQGVPAILIAGGPSLTQELDTLKKFQGRAVLFAVDTVLPALASRNIIPDFVTSLDYQELTYEKMAPAAPFFADRINLIAMPFVTHKVPCQFPFKEIFWAFSTANLERWINHLMGGSMENGGAGTVAHMNMIAAISLGCSPIVLLGQDLCYPMGKNTHVQSTVLSFDESGKIEDRVNIQTNNGIPAFTNRGFYDFKIFFEQMIKANPGHYINATLPGAVIEGTEVMPLQDILSAFCTKEVSAETIISQSSQHVPWKQTPAGTEKSLKSTLKTIHKLEKLLKVCQKEGESALQGVDKLIKAGKQYPALTTLPSPLRRAIEAADKAHKQADREKIWALMDDITLEGLRTSERMLMEIDRLAENGPYLQWLRLSLERLNEINRVRMNGLSIMKSGVENAIQSMEKNPAFHPEKKLSLLEALRFFHETDDLASARKVIGQMSDEEKNMDEVLLIRGKIAATYMDYEKANGLFAKIHPPPLQKEVDKFRKKWGDTYTDFAALRTSANIRVSLRMLQKGLAMAPDHYGLTLLLQRFFRRMLHSLQQGLEQGPALLALWEDWLSENPMIPELLSPSDFATFLEIRAEKEEKDSLPEKARILLELAQTKEETAPRHIKLMHLCFSLEEFAAGLQHLQAATDLNADMAMHWESIGDSLEANGEDASALEAYGKGLELLPLHAPFHLKAGQILLRHGDIGQARHHLGMYKELMEKPAQAPEESIPNQAEQLLAKEKPEEALQLLIPLQHTQNENADFWNLFGCACHRTGRMQDAEQCFRTALTLKPDHSLAHYHLGLLLQENGYFREAEAAYSDALRTDPEMTSALTNLGVLAFNRGEYTSAATRFEKVMAIAPLNADAFYNYAKTLEAMGEKQKALKAYDLVLELNPDHSMALSAQDNLRQDRKS
;
A
#
# COMPACT_ATOMS: atom_id res chain seq x y z
N MET A 1 -9.67 23.82 49.04
CA MET A 1 -9.85 23.75 47.58
C MET A 1 -8.59 24.28 46.94
N THR A 2 -7.97 23.47 46.09
CA THR A 2 -6.73 23.75 45.34
C THR A 2 -6.85 25.00 44.45
N SER A 3 -5.71 25.63 44.09
CA SER A 3 -5.66 26.88 43.32
C SER A 3 -6.32 26.81 41.94
N PHE A 4 -6.50 25.63 41.36
CA PHE A 4 -7.08 25.45 40.02
C PHE A 4 -8.60 25.40 40.00
N PHE A 5 -9.25 24.91 41.06
CA PHE A 5 -10.69 24.61 41.04
C PHE A 5 -11.55 25.84 40.71
N ALA A 6 -11.31 26.97 41.38
CA ALA A 6 -12.06 28.20 41.13
C ALA A 6 -11.86 28.72 39.69
N SER A 7 -10.62 28.64 39.18
CA SER A 7 -10.28 29.07 37.81
C SER A 7 -10.93 28.17 36.76
N ASN A 8 -10.86 26.84 36.94
CA ASN A 8 -11.48 25.89 36.02
C ASN A 8 -13.01 25.97 36.06
N MET A 9 -13.61 26.11 37.25
CA MET A 9 -15.07 26.26 37.39
C MET A 9 -15.59 27.50 36.67
N ALA A 10 -14.88 28.64 36.76
CA ALA A 10 -15.24 29.83 36.00
C ALA A 10 -15.20 29.61 34.47
N LEU A 11 -14.28 28.76 33.99
CA LEU A 11 -14.23 28.38 32.57
C LEU A 11 -15.35 27.41 32.20
N VAL A 12 -15.71 26.45 33.06
CA VAL A 12 -16.86 25.57 32.86
C VAL A 12 -18.16 26.38 32.77
N GLU A 13 -18.39 27.31 33.70
CA GLU A 13 -19.59 28.17 33.68
C GLU A 13 -19.70 29.00 32.41
N LYS A 14 -18.55 29.47 31.88
CA LYS A 14 -18.50 30.32 30.70
C LYS A 14 -18.60 29.56 29.38
N HIS A 15 -17.95 28.40 29.27
CA HIS A 15 -17.75 27.70 27.98
C HIS A 15 -18.49 26.36 27.90
N HIS A 16 -18.81 25.72 29.03
CA HIS A 16 -19.47 24.41 29.08
C HIS A 16 -20.59 24.36 30.16
N PRO A 17 -21.58 25.26 30.12
CA PRO A 17 -22.57 25.39 31.19
C PRO A 17 -23.46 24.14 31.37
N HIS A 18 -23.58 23.30 30.34
CA HIS A 18 -24.32 22.03 30.40
C HIS A 18 -23.69 21.00 31.34
N LEU A 19 -22.42 21.15 31.71
CA LEU A 19 -21.74 20.27 32.66
C LEU A 19 -22.15 20.53 34.12
N LEU A 20 -22.68 21.72 34.44
CA LEU A 20 -22.95 22.14 35.82
C LEU A 20 -24.00 21.28 36.52
N SER A 21 -25.02 20.80 35.79
CA SER A 21 -26.06 19.92 36.34
C SER A 21 -25.48 18.60 36.84
N HIS A 22 -24.47 18.08 36.15
CA HIS A 22 -23.80 16.81 36.45
C HIS A 22 -22.80 16.92 37.61
N LEU A 23 -22.31 18.13 37.89
CA LEU A 23 -21.37 18.39 38.98
C LEU A 23 -22.06 18.75 40.30
N LYS A 24 -23.36 19.05 40.26
CA LYS A 24 -24.11 19.52 41.42
C LYS A 24 -24.24 18.42 42.47
N GLY A 25 -23.78 18.69 43.69
CA GLY A 25 -23.88 17.77 44.83
C GLY A 25 -22.73 16.77 44.95
N LEU A 26 -21.78 16.78 44.02
CA LEU A 26 -20.56 15.98 44.12
C LEU A 26 -19.51 16.70 45.00
N THR A 27 -18.69 15.90 45.67
CA THR A 27 -17.56 16.42 46.48
C THR A 27 -16.25 15.82 45.99
N PRO A 28 -15.17 16.62 45.89
CA PRO A 28 -13.86 16.10 45.47
C PRO A 28 -13.33 15.05 46.45
N PHE A 29 -12.55 14.10 45.95
CA PHE A 29 -11.92 13.08 46.79
C PHE A 29 -10.77 13.68 47.61
N PRO A 30 -10.54 13.18 48.83
CA PRO A 30 -9.38 13.56 49.61
C PRO A 30 -8.09 13.16 48.86
N VAL A 31 -7.21 14.14 48.71
CA VAL A 31 -5.92 13.98 48.04
C VAL A 31 -4.93 13.32 49.01
N SER A 32 -4.10 12.38 48.53
CA SER A 32 -3.07 11.75 49.36
C SER A 32 -2.08 12.78 49.92
N SER A 33 -1.68 12.63 51.18
CA SER A 33 -0.67 13.49 51.82
C SER A 33 0.75 13.22 51.31
N GLU A 34 1.02 12.02 50.79
CA GLU A 34 2.35 11.61 50.31
C GLU A 34 2.55 11.93 48.82
N HIS A 35 1.47 11.86 48.01
CA HIS A 35 1.50 12.05 46.56
C HIS A 35 0.27 12.81 46.05
N PRO A 36 0.22 14.14 46.22
CA PRO A 36 -0.98 14.92 45.91
C PRO A 36 -1.34 15.00 44.42
N GLU A 37 -0.39 14.70 43.55
CA GLU A 37 -0.51 14.65 42.09
C GLU A 37 -1.18 13.38 41.56
N ASN A 38 -1.25 12.31 42.37
CA ASN A 38 -1.75 11.01 41.94
C ASN A 38 -3.22 10.82 42.33
N PHE A 39 -4.03 10.26 41.42
CA PHE A 39 -5.44 9.97 41.70
C PHE A 39 -5.82 8.51 41.43
N LYS A 40 -6.46 7.90 42.43
CA LYS A 40 -6.99 6.55 42.39
C LYS A 40 -8.49 6.59 42.59
N PHE A 41 -9.24 5.97 41.68
CA PHE A 41 -10.70 5.86 41.76
C PHE A 41 -11.10 4.39 41.59
N LYS A 42 -11.98 3.89 42.49
CA LYS A 42 -12.38 2.45 42.52
C LYS A 42 -11.19 1.46 42.39
N ASN A 43 -10.09 1.74 43.11
CA ASN A 43 -8.85 0.95 43.06
C ASN A 43 -8.06 0.95 41.74
N ILE A 44 -8.37 1.84 40.80
CA ILE A 44 -7.63 1.99 39.53
C ILE A 44 -6.94 3.37 39.53
N TRP A 45 -5.67 3.41 39.10
CA TRP A 45 -4.95 4.66 38.90
C TRP A 45 -5.43 5.33 37.61
N MET A 46 -5.90 6.58 37.70
CA MET A 46 -6.51 7.27 36.56
C MET A 46 -5.51 7.91 35.60
N HIS A 47 -4.24 7.56 35.75
CA HIS A 47 -3.12 7.88 34.87
C HIS A 47 -1.92 7.00 35.27
N ASP A 48 -0.89 6.98 34.43
CA ASP A 48 0.41 6.42 34.80
C ASP A 48 1.02 7.24 35.96
N VAL A 49 1.27 6.56 37.08
CA VAL A 49 1.77 7.16 38.34
C VAL A 49 3.22 7.63 38.19
N GLN A 50 4.02 6.95 37.37
CA GLN A 50 5.43 7.27 37.18
C GLN A 50 5.64 8.28 36.07
N ASN A 51 4.83 8.20 35.00
CA ASN A 51 4.93 9.11 33.86
C ASN A 51 3.54 9.62 33.40
N PRO A 52 2.96 10.62 34.11
CA PRO A 52 1.68 11.21 33.73
C PRO A 52 1.70 11.76 32.30
N GLY A 53 0.90 11.16 31.41
CA GLY A 53 0.85 11.48 29.98
C GLY A 53 1.52 10.45 29.06
N ASN A 54 2.02 9.33 29.59
CA ASN A 54 2.41 8.15 28.79
C ASN A 54 1.26 7.66 27.88
N GLU A 55 0.02 7.84 28.34
CA GLU A 55 -1.21 7.63 27.55
C GLU A 55 -1.25 8.42 26.23
N CYS A 56 -0.55 9.56 26.12
CA CYS A 56 -0.47 10.33 24.88
C CYS A 56 0.34 9.63 23.79
N LEU A 57 1.30 8.77 24.13
CA LEU A 57 2.23 8.19 23.15
C LEU A 57 1.48 7.30 22.15
N SER A 58 0.56 6.47 22.65
CA SER A 58 -0.30 5.65 21.79
C SER A 58 -1.24 6.52 20.96
N HIS A 59 -1.83 7.56 21.56
CA HIS A 59 -2.72 8.50 20.87
C HIS A 59 -2.02 9.29 19.76
N PHE A 60 -0.74 9.66 19.93
CA PHE A 60 0.05 10.37 18.92
C PHE A 60 0.44 9.50 17.73
N ASN A 61 0.58 8.19 17.93
CA ASN A 61 0.76 7.24 16.83
C ASN A 61 -0.54 7.08 16.04
N THR A 62 -1.68 7.05 16.73
CA THR A 62 -3.00 6.95 16.08
C THR A 62 -3.40 8.25 15.37
N VAL A 63 -3.00 9.40 15.90
CA VAL A 63 -3.26 10.73 15.30
C VAL A 63 -1.93 11.42 15.01
N PRO A 64 -1.33 11.22 13.81
CA PRO A 64 -0.13 11.96 13.40
C PRO A 64 -0.32 13.49 13.32
N PRO A 65 0.75 14.31 13.41
CA PRO A 65 0.67 15.78 13.44
C PRO A 65 -0.03 16.45 12.25
N GLN A 66 -0.03 15.78 11.09
CA GLN A 66 -0.57 16.29 9.82
C GLN A 66 -2.03 15.89 9.58
N GLN A 67 -2.66 15.19 10.53
CA GLN A 67 -4.05 14.75 10.40
C GLN A 67 -5.04 15.87 10.72
N SER A 68 -6.20 15.80 10.07
CA SER A 68 -7.38 16.60 10.32
C SER A 68 -8.62 15.69 10.44
N GLY A 69 -9.73 16.24 10.93
CA GLY A 69 -10.95 15.48 11.21
C GLY A 69 -11.41 15.68 12.64
N ALA A 70 -11.93 14.62 13.26
CA ALA A 70 -12.39 14.67 14.65
C ALA A 70 -11.72 13.59 15.50
N VAL A 71 -11.43 13.92 16.75
CA VAL A 71 -10.95 12.98 17.76
C VAL A 71 -12.06 12.73 18.76
N ILE A 72 -12.26 11.48 19.12
CA ILE A 72 -13.24 11.02 20.09
C ILE A 72 -12.49 10.29 21.20
N LEU A 73 -12.44 10.86 22.39
CA LEU A 73 -11.79 10.31 23.57
C LEU A 73 -12.83 9.60 24.44
N LEU A 74 -12.61 8.29 24.64
CA LEU A 74 -13.41 7.46 25.55
C LEU A 74 -12.73 7.47 26.92
N GLY A 75 -13.21 8.36 27.79
CA GLY A 75 -12.57 8.71 29.07
C GLY A 75 -11.45 9.73 28.91
N MET A 76 -11.19 10.49 29.98
CA MET A 76 -10.08 11.47 30.01
C MET A 76 -9.17 11.38 31.23
N GLY A 77 -9.57 10.65 32.27
CA GLY A 77 -8.85 10.62 33.54
C GLY A 77 -8.67 12.04 34.10
N LEU A 78 -7.45 12.39 34.51
CA LEU A 78 -7.12 13.76 34.94
C LEU A 78 -6.84 14.74 33.78
N GLY A 79 -6.94 14.31 32.52
CA GLY A 79 -6.73 15.14 31.34
C GLY A 79 -5.27 15.35 30.95
N HIS A 80 -4.36 14.40 31.19
CA HIS A 80 -2.98 14.45 30.68
C HIS A 80 -2.94 14.22 29.17
N GLY A 81 -3.60 13.15 28.72
CA GLY A 81 -3.87 12.80 27.33
C GLY A 81 -4.47 13.94 26.52
N ALA A 82 -5.68 14.32 26.93
CA ALA A 82 -6.53 15.23 26.20
C ALA A 82 -5.90 16.62 25.99
N GLY A 83 -5.31 17.21 27.02
CA GLY A 83 -4.72 18.56 26.93
C GLY A 83 -3.57 18.63 25.93
N ARG A 84 -2.65 17.66 25.97
CA ARG A 84 -1.52 17.58 25.03
C ARG A 84 -1.97 17.30 23.60
N LEU A 85 -3.03 16.50 23.41
CA LEU A 85 -3.59 16.26 22.07
C LEU A 85 -4.15 17.53 21.45
N VAL A 86 -4.94 18.30 22.20
CA VAL A 86 -5.53 19.57 21.72
C VAL A 86 -4.43 20.57 21.33
N GLU A 87 -3.38 20.66 22.14
CA GLU A 87 -2.24 21.54 21.90
C GLU A 87 -1.42 21.11 20.68
N GLN A 88 -1.03 19.84 20.60
CA GLN A 88 -0.11 19.35 19.56
C GLN A 88 -0.80 18.95 18.25
N ARG A 89 -2.14 18.98 18.19
CA ARG A 89 -2.92 18.68 16.98
C ARG A 89 -3.81 19.86 16.59
N PRO A 90 -3.21 20.99 16.15
CA PRO A 90 -3.96 22.16 15.71
C PRO A 90 -4.84 21.87 14.47
N GLY A 91 -4.50 20.86 13.66
CA GLY A 91 -5.26 20.46 12.46
C GLY A 91 -6.56 19.70 12.73
N ILE A 92 -6.80 19.22 13.95
CA ILE A 92 -8.05 18.55 14.32
C ILE A 92 -9.14 19.58 14.55
N ALA A 93 -10.31 19.35 13.96
CA ALA A 93 -11.46 20.27 13.97
C ALA A 93 -12.28 20.18 15.24
N HIS A 94 -12.47 18.95 15.74
CA HIS A 94 -13.27 18.70 16.93
C HIS A 94 -12.66 17.62 17.81
N PHE A 95 -12.73 17.83 19.12
CA PHE A 95 -12.39 16.86 20.15
C PHE A 95 -13.65 16.58 20.97
N PHE A 96 -14.18 15.37 20.89
CA PHE A 96 -15.29 14.92 21.72
C PHE A 96 -14.73 14.09 22.87
N ILE A 97 -14.98 14.50 24.11
CA ILE A 97 -14.51 13.82 25.32
C ILE A 97 -15.73 13.27 26.04
N PHE A 98 -15.83 11.94 26.12
CA PHE A 98 -16.89 11.25 26.85
C PHE A 98 -16.30 10.67 28.14
N GLU A 99 -16.48 11.36 29.28
CA GLU A 99 -16.07 10.87 30.60
C GLU A 99 -17.30 10.48 31.40
N ARG A 100 -17.60 9.19 31.46
CA ARG A 100 -18.85 8.67 32.04
C ARG A 100 -18.93 8.78 33.56
N HIS A 101 -17.86 9.24 34.22
CA HIS A 101 -17.79 9.42 35.66
C HIS A 101 -17.53 10.89 36.02
N PRO A 102 -18.59 11.68 36.30
CA PRO A 102 -18.48 13.08 36.70
C PRO A 102 -17.53 13.31 37.89
N GLU A 103 -17.40 12.33 38.77
CA GLU A 103 -16.46 12.32 39.90
C GLU A 103 -15.00 12.47 39.49
N VAL A 104 -14.60 11.77 38.41
CA VAL A 104 -13.23 11.81 37.87
C VAL A 104 -12.97 13.19 37.26
N PHE A 105 -13.94 13.75 36.54
CA PHE A 105 -13.84 15.10 35.99
C PHE A 105 -13.79 16.17 37.09
N LEU A 106 -14.61 16.04 38.15
CA LEU A 106 -14.56 16.94 39.31
C LEU A 106 -13.18 16.92 39.96
N GLN A 107 -12.58 15.73 40.11
CA GLN A 107 -11.23 15.62 40.64
C GLN A 107 -10.19 16.29 39.73
N ALA A 108 -10.31 16.13 38.41
CA ALA A 108 -9.44 16.78 37.44
C ALA A 108 -9.50 18.32 37.54
N LEU A 109 -10.70 18.89 37.73
CA LEU A 109 -10.89 20.33 37.96
C LEU A 109 -10.15 20.82 39.21
N CYS A 110 -10.01 19.98 40.24
CA CYS A 110 -9.27 20.32 41.45
C CYS A 110 -7.76 20.21 41.25
N GLN A 111 -7.26 19.13 40.65
CA GLN A 111 -5.83 18.81 40.68
C GLN A 111 -5.02 19.45 39.56
N LYS A 112 -5.66 19.89 38.47
CA LYS A 112 -4.94 20.30 37.26
C LYS A 112 -5.48 21.58 36.63
N ASP A 113 -4.61 22.36 36.00
CA ASP A 113 -5.03 23.41 35.08
C ASP A 113 -5.62 22.79 33.80
N LEU A 114 -6.94 22.94 33.61
CA LEU A 114 -7.65 22.45 32.42
C LEU A 114 -7.94 23.59 31.44
N SER A 115 -7.30 24.74 31.58
CA SER A 115 -7.60 25.92 30.75
C SER A 115 -7.37 25.70 29.25
N LEU A 116 -6.42 24.84 28.86
CA LEU A 116 -6.21 24.44 27.46
C LEU A 116 -7.41 23.66 26.88
N LEU A 117 -8.10 22.86 27.70
CA LEU A 117 -9.28 22.11 27.26
C LEU A 117 -10.53 22.98 27.30
N LEU A 118 -10.74 23.71 28.40
CA LEU A 118 -12.00 24.43 28.66
C LEU A 118 -12.15 25.75 27.89
N LYS A 119 -11.05 26.31 27.34
CA LYS A 119 -11.10 27.52 26.50
C LYS A 119 -11.20 27.22 25.01
N ASP A 120 -10.81 26.02 24.58
CA ASP A 120 -10.71 25.69 23.17
C ASP A 120 -12.09 25.27 22.63
N LYS A 121 -12.62 26.05 21.67
CA LYS A 121 -13.95 25.84 21.08
C LYS A 121 -14.08 24.52 20.31
N ARG A 122 -12.96 23.87 20.00
CA ARG A 122 -12.93 22.56 19.34
C ARG A 122 -13.32 21.44 20.30
N VAL A 123 -13.24 21.66 21.61
CA VAL A 123 -13.45 20.65 22.65
C VAL A 123 -14.92 20.61 23.08
N HIS A 124 -15.51 19.42 23.05
CA HIS A 124 -16.87 19.12 23.48
C HIS A 124 -16.80 18.04 24.55
N ILE A 125 -17.25 18.34 25.77
CA ILE A 125 -17.15 17.43 26.92
C ILE A 125 -18.54 16.93 27.29
N PHE A 126 -18.65 15.63 27.54
CA PHE A 126 -19.86 14.93 28.00
C PHE A 126 -19.52 14.12 29.25
N LEU A 127 -20.32 14.29 30.31
CA LEU A 127 -20.13 13.59 31.59
C LEU A 127 -21.04 12.36 31.76
N THR A 128 -21.85 12.08 30.74
CA THR A 128 -22.80 10.96 30.64
C THR A 128 -22.95 10.55 29.17
N ASP A 129 -23.51 9.36 28.94
CA ASP A 129 -23.87 8.93 27.59
C ASP A 129 -24.99 9.83 27.06
N PRO A 130 -24.86 10.42 25.86
CA PRO A 130 -25.89 11.29 25.31
C PRO A 130 -27.13 10.48 24.92
N GLU A 131 -28.32 11.03 25.17
CA GLU A 131 -29.58 10.41 24.76
C GLU A 131 -29.67 10.26 23.23
N ASP A 132 -29.17 11.26 22.50
CA ASP A 132 -29.03 11.22 21.03
C ASP A 132 -27.57 11.49 20.62
N MET A 133 -26.89 10.42 20.21
CA MET A 133 -25.52 10.50 19.69
C MET A 133 -25.43 11.39 18.43
N ALA A 134 -26.49 11.46 17.61
CA ALA A 134 -26.50 12.27 16.41
C ALA A 134 -26.47 13.77 16.71
N GLU A 135 -27.13 14.20 17.79
CA GLU A 135 -27.08 15.58 18.28
C GLU A 135 -25.70 15.90 18.89
N ALA A 136 -25.19 15.00 19.74
CA ALA A 136 -23.92 15.18 20.45
C ALA A 136 -22.73 15.44 19.51
N ILE A 137 -22.60 14.67 18.44
CA ILE A 137 -21.51 14.84 17.47
C ILE A 137 -21.88 15.72 16.27
N SER A 138 -23.08 16.32 16.29
CA SER A 138 -23.57 17.16 15.18
C SER A 138 -22.64 18.30 14.76
N PRO A 139 -21.88 18.96 15.66
CA PRO A 139 -20.92 20.00 15.26
C PRO A 139 -19.90 19.50 14.24
N ALA A 140 -19.54 18.21 14.30
CA ALA A 140 -18.59 17.59 13.41
C ALA A 140 -19.22 16.88 12.21
N ASN A 141 -20.55 16.90 12.02
CA ASN A 141 -21.22 16.17 10.93
C ASN A 141 -20.64 16.48 9.55
N ARG A 142 -20.21 17.72 9.29
CA ARG A 142 -19.64 18.11 7.99
C ARG A 142 -18.22 17.57 7.81
N ILE A 143 -17.37 17.71 8.82
CA ILE A 143 -15.99 17.23 8.76
C ILE A 143 -15.94 15.70 8.77
N LEU A 144 -16.79 15.04 9.55
CA LEU A 144 -16.90 13.57 9.66
C LEU A 144 -17.39 12.88 8.38
N LYS A 145 -18.01 13.63 7.46
CA LYS A 145 -18.36 13.12 6.11
C LYS A 145 -17.19 13.18 5.13
N LEU A 146 -16.16 13.98 5.43
CA LEU A 146 -15.05 14.31 4.53
C LEU A 146 -13.69 13.82 5.05
N GLU A 147 -13.57 13.59 6.35
CA GLU A 147 -12.33 13.31 7.08
C GLU A 147 -12.53 12.17 8.07
N ASN A 148 -11.41 11.64 8.57
CA ASN A 148 -11.41 10.54 9.51
C ASN A 148 -11.88 10.97 10.92
N ALA A 149 -12.49 10.01 11.61
CA ALA A 149 -12.70 10.06 13.05
C ALA A 149 -11.68 9.16 13.74
N PHE A 150 -11.01 9.66 14.78
CA PHE A 150 -10.07 8.89 15.57
C PHE A 150 -10.68 8.59 16.93
N ILE A 151 -11.03 7.33 17.19
CA ILE A 151 -11.54 6.90 18.50
C ILE A 151 -10.35 6.45 19.35
N LEU A 152 -10.14 7.14 20.46
CA LEU A 152 -8.99 6.99 21.33
C LEU A 152 -9.46 6.54 22.73
N PRO A 153 -9.07 5.34 23.18
CA PRO A 153 -9.42 4.88 24.51
C PRO A 153 -8.49 5.47 25.58
N HIS A 154 -9.06 5.87 26.71
CA HIS A 154 -8.32 6.05 27.96
C HIS A 154 -8.39 4.74 28.76
N GLN A 155 -7.31 3.95 28.69
CA GLN A 155 -7.26 2.58 29.21
C GLN A 155 -7.72 2.46 30.68
N PRO A 156 -7.31 3.34 31.62
CA PRO A 156 -7.83 3.27 32.99
C PRO A 156 -9.35 3.48 33.10
N SER A 157 -9.93 4.36 32.29
CA SER A 157 -11.39 4.57 32.29
C SER A 157 -12.13 3.34 31.74
N LEU A 158 -11.59 2.70 30.70
CA LEU A 158 -12.15 1.47 30.14
C LEU A 158 -12.04 0.29 31.12
N GLN A 159 -10.94 0.17 31.87
CA GLN A 159 -10.79 -0.89 32.88
C GLN A 159 -11.79 -0.74 34.03
N MET A 160 -12.16 0.50 34.35
CA MET A 160 -13.12 0.81 35.42
C MET A 160 -14.56 0.45 35.03
N ASP A 161 -14.95 0.69 33.78
CA ASP A 161 -16.29 0.38 33.26
C ASP A 161 -16.23 -0.19 31.83
N PRO A 162 -15.82 -1.47 31.68
CA PRO A 162 -15.59 -2.07 30.36
C PRO A 162 -16.87 -2.13 29.50
N ASP A 163 -17.98 -2.59 30.09
CA ASP A 163 -19.23 -2.80 29.37
C ASP A 163 -19.85 -1.47 28.94
N GLY A 164 -19.82 -0.46 29.82
CA GLY A 164 -20.43 0.82 29.51
C GLY A 164 -19.65 1.63 28.47
N TYR A 165 -18.30 1.65 28.52
CA TYR A 165 -17.51 2.27 27.47
C TYR A 165 -17.56 1.49 26.15
N GLU A 166 -17.73 0.16 26.18
CA GLU A 166 -17.93 -0.64 24.97
C GLU A 166 -19.26 -0.34 24.28
N ASN A 167 -20.35 -0.23 25.06
CA ASN A 167 -21.65 0.16 24.52
C ASN A 167 -21.61 1.56 23.86
N LEU A 168 -21.02 2.54 24.56
CA LEU A 168 -20.80 3.88 24.03
C LEU A 168 -19.99 3.85 22.73
N ARG A 169 -18.92 3.04 22.69
CA ARG A 169 -18.10 2.84 21.49
C ARG A 169 -18.93 2.32 20.32
N GLN A 170 -19.81 1.33 20.54
CA GLN A 170 -20.69 0.80 19.50
C GLN A 170 -21.68 1.85 18.97
N ASP A 171 -22.25 2.69 19.84
CA ASP A 171 -23.17 3.75 19.42
C ASP A 171 -22.48 4.83 18.59
N ILE A 172 -21.28 5.23 19.00
CA ILE A 172 -20.43 6.16 18.23
C ILE A 172 -20.10 5.57 16.86
N TYR A 173 -19.67 4.31 16.80
CA TYR A 173 -19.39 3.64 15.52
C TYR A 173 -20.61 3.55 14.62
N LYS A 174 -21.77 3.17 15.18
CA LYS A 174 -23.04 3.13 14.42
C LYS A 174 -23.33 4.49 13.79
N ARG A 175 -23.12 5.57 14.53
CA ARG A 175 -23.31 6.93 14.03
C ARG A 175 -22.27 7.33 12.98
N LEU A 176 -21.00 7.04 13.21
CA LEU A 176 -19.93 7.29 12.23
C LEU A 176 -20.19 6.52 10.94
N ASN A 177 -20.61 5.26 11.02
CA ASN A 177 -20.98 4.45 9.86
C ASN A 177 -22.14 5.08 9.10
N GLN A 178 -23.19 5.58 9.77
CA GLN A 178 -24.27 6.32 9.11
C GLN A 178 -23.80 7.58 8.37
N LEU A 179 -22.78 8.28 8.90
CA LEU A 179 -22.17 9.43 8.23
C LEU A 179 -21.24 9.01 7.08
N ASN A 180 -20.65 7.81 7.16
CA ASN A 180 -19.63 7.29 6.25
C ASN A 180 -20.11 6.24 5.24
N VAL A 181 -21.40 5.88 5.18
CA VAL A 181 -21.97 4.80 4.32
C VAL A 181 -21.54 4.91 2.85
N SER A 182 -21.10 6.09 2.38
CA SER A 182 -20.50 6.27 1.05
C SER A 182 -19.32 7.25 1.00
N GLY A 183 -18.98 7.89 2.14
CA GLY A 183 -18.09 9.06 2.19
C GLY A 183 -16.65 8.74 1.85
N SER A 184 -16.02 7.78 2.52
CA SER A 184 -14.60 7.45 2.34
C SER A 184 -14.27 6.93 0.93
N THR A 185 -15.09 6.04 0.37
CA THR A 185 -14.94 5.53 -0.99
C THR A 185 -15.14 6.64 -2.02
N LEU A 186 -16.15 7.50 -1.85
CA LEU A 186 -16.40 8.62 -2.75
C LEU A 186 -15.31 9.71 -2.64
N MET A 187 -14.75 9.92 -1.46
CA MET A 187 -13.59 10.80 -1.24
C MET A 187 -12.35 10.28 -2.00
N LEU A 188 -12.05 8.99 -1.91
CA LEU A 188 -10.88 8.39 -2.56
C LEU A 188 -11.06 8.21 -4.08
N HIS A 189 -12.29 7.93 -4.53
CA HIS A 189 -12.54 7.43 -5.89
C HIS A 189 -13.61 8.20 -6.67
N GLY A 190 -14.20 9.25 -6.10
CA GLY A 190 -15.29 10.02 -6.72
C GLY A 190 -14.92 10.67 -8.05
N SER A 191 -13.67 11.12 -8.20
CA SER A 191 -13.17 11.58 -9.51
C SER A 191 -13.20 10.46 -10.56
N THR A 192 -12.84 9.23 -10.18
CA THR A 192 -12.87 8.06 -11.08
C THR A 192 -14.31 7.67 -11.41
N PHE A 193 -15.21 7.62 -10.42
CA PHE A 193 -16.62 7.37 -10.67
C PHE A 193 -17.24 8.39 -11.63
N PHE A 194 -16.94 9.68 -11.43
CA PHE A 194 -17.41 10.75 -12.30
C PHE A 194 -16.89 10.59 -13.73
N LYS A 195 -15.59 10.32 -13.90
CA LYS A 195 -14.98 10.05 -15.21
C LYS A 195 -15.62 8.85 -15.90
N ASN A 196 -15.77 7.73 -15.19
CA ASN A 196 -16.41 6.53 -15.73
C ASN A 196 -17.83 6.81 -16.23
N ARG A 197 -18.66 7.52 -15.44
CA ARG A 197 -20.01 7.90 -15.86
C ARG A 197 -20.02 8.76 -17.13
N MET A 198 -19.08 9.69 -17.25
CA MET A 198 -18.96 10.54 -18.45
C MET A 198 -18.48 9.74 -19.67
N SER A 199 -17.56 8.79 -19.49
CA SER A 199 -17.09 7.89 -20.56
C SER A 199 -18.16 6.89 -21.02
N ILE A 200 -19.02 6.43 -20.11
CA ILE A 200 -20.09 5.45 -20.37
C ILE A 200 -21.36 6.11 -20.92
N LEU A 201 -21.56 7.42 -20.75
CA LEU A 201 -22.77 8.12 -21.19
C LEU A 201 -23.18 7.80 -22.65
N PRO A 202 -22.26 7.77 -23.65
CA PRO A 202 -22.59 7.38 -25.02
C PRO A 202 -23.10 5.93 -25.17
N LEU A 203 -22.61 5.03 -24.30
CA LEU A 203 -22.96 3.62 -24.29
C LEU A 203 -24.36 3.41 -23.70
N ILE A 204 -24.71 4.14 -22.64
CA ILE A 204 -26.05 4.09 -22.04
C ILE A 204 -27.13 4.41 -23.07
N GLN A 205 -26.89 5.39 -23.95
CA GLN A 205 -27.85 5.84 -24.96
C GLN A 205 -28.28 4.76 -25.96
N LYS A 206 -27.44 3.75 -26.20
CA LYS A 206 -27.71 2.65 -27.14
C LYS A 206 -28.17 1.35 -26.46
N ASN A 207 -28.23 1.32 -25.14
CA ASN A 207 -28.52 0.13 -24.34
C ASN A 207 -29.82 0.27 -23.54
N ARG A 208 -30.21 -0.79 -22.84
CA ARG A 208 -31.51 -0.89 -22.16
C ARG A 208 -31.40 -0.45 -20.71
N LEU A 209 -32.53 -0.04 -20.14
CA LEU A 209 -32.62 0.23 -18.71
C LEU A 209 -33.11 -1.01 -17.97
N LEU A 210 -32.59 -1.28 -16.76
CA LEU A 210 -33.02 -2.44 -15.95
C LEU A 210 -34.53 -2.42 -15.68
N GLN A 211 -35.11 -1.22 -15.54
CA GLN A 211 -36.56 -1.04 -15.34
C GLN A 211 -37.43 -1.65 -16.43
N GLU A 212 -36.90 -1.88 -17.63
CA GLU A 212 -37.64 -2.51 -18.73
C GLU A 212 -37.93 -3.99 -18.44
N LEU A 213 -37.20 -4.59 -17.50
CA LEU A 213 -37.44 -5.94 -16.99
C LEU A 213 -38.19 -5.95 -15.65
N ALA A 214 -38.75 -4.82 -15.23
CA ALA A 214 -39.49 -4.72 -13.97
C ALA A 214 -40.60 -5.76 -13.90
N ASN A 215 -40.58 -6.62 -12.89
CA ASN A 215 -41.53 -7.74 -12.70
C ASN A 215 -41.59 -8.76 -13.86
N ALA A 216 -40.65 -8.74 -14.81
CA ALA A 216 -40.68 -9.66 -15.95
C ALA A 216 -40.49 -11.13 -15.54
N PHE A 217 -39.84 -11.38 -14.40
CA PHE A 217 -39.55 -12.72 -13.86
C PHE A 217 -40.45 -13.04 -12.65
N GLN A 218 -41.68 -12.52 -12.63
CA GLN A 218 -42.59 -12.71 -11.50
C GLN A 218 -42.81 -14.19 -11.18
N GLY A 219 -42.44 -14.59 -9.96
CA GLY A 219 -42.60 -15.97 -9.47
C GLY A 219 -41.61 -16.98 -10.07
N VAL A 220 -40.57 -16.51 -10.77
CA VAL A 220 -39.45 -17.35 -11.22
C VAL A 220 -38.41 -17.42 -10.11
N PRO A 221 -37.91 -18.62 -9.74
CA PRO A 221 -36.82 -18.74 -8.77
C PRO A 221 -35.54 -18.07 -9.29
N ALA A 222 -34.85 -17.32 -8.43
CA ALA A 222 -33.57 -16.70 -8.74
C ALA A 222 -32.45 -17.28 -7.90
N ILE A 223 -31.32 -17.61 -8.53
CA ILE A 223 -30.10 -18.05 -7.84
C ILE A 223 -29.04 -16.95 -7.94
N LEU A 224 -28.65 -16.38 -6.80
CA LEU A 224 -27.64 -15.32 -6.70
C LEU A 224 -26.28 -15.93 -6.36
N ILE A 225 -25.40 -16.02 -7.35
CA ILE A 225 -24.11 -16.69 -7.29
C ILE A 225 -23.02 -15.66 -6.95
N ALA A 226 -22.40 -15.78 -5.77
CA ALA A 226 -21.24 -14.99 -5.35
C ALA A 226 -19.96 -15.83 -5.22
N GLY A 227 -18.80 -15.17 -5.22
CA GLY A 227 -17.49 -15.82 -5.29
C GLY A 227 -16.89 -16.26 -3.96
N GLY A 228 -17.71 -16.55 -2.95
CA GLY A 228 -17.24 -17.06 -1.66
C GLY A 228 -16.75 -18.52 -1.75
N PRO A 229 -15.78 -18.96 -0.91
CA PRO A 229 -15.14 -20.28 -1.00
C PRO A 229 -16.10 -21.47 -1.10
N SER A 230 -17.27 -21.40 -0.47
CA SER A 230 -18.27 -22.47 -0.47
C SER A 230 -18.82 -22.80 -1.85
N LEU A 231 -18.80 -21.85 -2.80
CA LEU A 231 -19.32 -22.06 -4.16
C LEU A 231 -18.68 -23.28 -4.86
N THR A 232 -17.40 -23.56 -4.57
CA THR A 232 -16.64 -24.65 -5.22
C THR A 232 -17.33 -26.01 -5.11
N GLN A 233 -17.96 -26.28 -3.97
CA GLN A 233 -18.57 -27.57 -3.66
C GLN A 233 -19.92 -27.74 -4.37
N GLU A 234 -20.53 -26.64 -4.82
CA GLU A 234 -21.90 -26.60 -5.35
C GLU A 234 -21.98 -26.44 -6.87
N LEU A 235 -20.84 -26.26 -7.56
CA LEU A 235 -20.81 -25.99 -9.01
C LEU A 235 -21.49 -27.09 -9.85
N ASP A 236 -21.32 -28.37 -9.49
CA ASP A 236 -21.93 -29.48 -10.23
C ASP A 236 -23.45 -29.53 -10.07
N THR A 237 -23.94 -29.18 -8.88
CA THR A 237 -25.38 -29.08 -8.60
C THR A 237 -25.98 -27.86 -9.30
N LEU A 238 -25.27 -26.72 -9.29
CA LEU A 238 -25.70 -25.46 -9.91
C LEU A 238 -26.02 -25.61 -11.41
N LYS A 239 -25.28 -26.45 -12.13
CA LYS A 239 -25.54 -26.72 -13.56
C LYS A 239 -26.99 -27.19 -13.82
N LYS A 240 -27.61 -27.89 -12.88
CA LYS A 240 -28.99 -28.40 -13.00
C LYS A 240 -30.07 -27.32 -12.94
N PHE A 241 -29.72 -26.10 -12.52
CA PHE A 241 -30.64 -24.96 -12.42
C PHE A 241 -30.79 -24.20 -13.75
N GLN A 242 -29.86 -24.38 -14.69
CA GLN A 242 -29.94 -23.75 -16.00
C GLN A 242 -31.22 -24.17 -16.72
N GLY A 243 -32.01 -23.19 -17.16
CA GLY A 243 -33.31 -23.43 -17.79
C GLY A 243 -34.45 -23.76 -16.81
N ARG A 244 -34.25 -23.59 -15.49
CA ARG A 244 -35.28 -23.83 -14.46
C ARG A 244 -35.40 -22.72 -13.43
N ALA A 245 -34.36 -21.90 -13.32
CA ALA A 245 -34.28 -20.71 -12.50
C ALA A 245 -33.50 -19.63 -13.30
N VAL A 246 -33.65 -18.37 -12.91
CA VAL A 246 -32.81 -17.29 -13.44
C VAL A 246 -31.53 -17.18 -12.62
N LEU A 247 -30.38 -17.22 -13.29
CA LEU A 247 -29.07 -17.23 -12.67
C LEU A 247 -28.43 -15.85 -12.74
N PHE A 248 -28.13 -15.26 -11.57
CA PHE A 248 -27.41 -14.00 -11.43
C PHE A 248 -26.02 -14.28 -10.87
N ALA A 249 -24.97 -14.00 -11.65
CA ALA A 249 -23.59 -14.18 -11.23
C ALA A 249 -22.91 -12.83 -10.94
N VAL A 250 -21.98 -12.81 -9.99
CA VAL A 250 -21.01 -11.71 -9.90
C VAL A 250 -19.96 -11.86 -11.02
N ASP A 251 -19.43 -10.76 -11.53
CA ASP A 251 -18.42 -10.75 -12.60
C ASP A 251 -17.18 -11.62 -12.34
N THR A 252 -16.68 -11.61 -11.11
CA THR A 252 -15.47 -12.35 -10.71
C THR A 252 -15.60 -13.87 -10.75
N VAL A 253 -16.83 -14.45 -10.77
CA VAL A 253 -17.02 -15.91 -10.83
C VAL A 253 -17.10 -16.46 -12.26
N LEU A 254 -17.12 -15.60 -13.29
CA LEU A 254 -17.24 -16.05 -14.67
C LEU A 254 -16.20 -17.11 -15.08
N PRO A 255 -14.89 -16.98 -14.75
CA PRO A 255 -13.91 -18.04 -15.06
C PRO A 255 -14.25 -19.39 -14.41
N ALA A 256 -14.73 -19.38 -13.16
CA ALA A 256 -15.12 -20.60 -12.46
C ALA A 256 -16.33 -21.28 -13.13
N LEU A 257 -17.34 -20.49 -13.54
CA LEU A 257 -18.51 -20.99 -14.26
C LEU A 257 -18.15 -21.54 -15.64
N ALA A 258 -17.26 -20.86 -16.38
CA ALA A 258 -16.79 -21.31 -17.68
C ALA A 258 -16.11 -22.68 -17.60
N SER A 259 -15.30 -22.93 -16.56
CA SER A 259 -14.61 -24.22 -16.36
C SER A 259 -15.56 -25.42 -16.22
N ARG A 260 -16.82 -25.19 -15.82
CA ARG A 260 -17.86 -26.23 -15.66
C ARG A 260 -18.96 -26.15 -16.72
N ASN A 261 -18.76 -25.32 -17.75
CA ASN A 261 -19.74 -25.04 -18.80
C ASN A 261 -21.09 -24.53 -18.27
N ILE A 262 -21.07 -23.71 -17.22
CA ILE A 262 -22.26 -23.07 -16.63
C ILE A 262 -22.38 -21.67 -17.21
N ILE A 263 -23.59 -21.29 -17.63
CA ILE A 263 -23.89 -20.00 -18.24
C ILE A 263 -24.97 -19.31 -17.39
N PRO A 264 -24.63 -18.22 -16.70
CA PRO A 264 -25.61 -17.42 -16.00
C PRO A 264 -26.43 -16.60 -17.01
N ASP A 265 -27.68 -16.26 -16.66
CA ASP A 265 -28.53 -15.42 -17.50
C ASP A 265 -28.12 -13.94 -17.40
N PHE A 266 -27.72 -13.53 -16.21
CA PHE A 266 -27.21 -12.19 -15.91
C PHE A 266 -25.86 -12.28 -15.19
N VAL A 267 -24.96 -11.39 -15.58
CA VAL A 267 -23.82 -11.03 -14.74
C VAL A 267 -23.98 -9.58 -14.31
N THR A 268 -23.65 -9.30 -13.05
CA THR A 268 -23.66 -7.94 -12.53
C THR A 268 -22.24 -7.44 -12.32
N SER A 269 -21.99 -6.17 -12.63
CA SER A 269 -20.71 -5.52 -12.36
C SER A 269 -20.91 -4.08 -11.86
N LEU A 270 -20.11 -3.73 -10.86
CA LEU A 270 -20.10 -2.41 -10.21
C LEU A 270 -18.70 -1.80 -10.16
N ASP A 271 -17.65 -2.61 -10.35
CA ASP A 271 -16.31 -2.19 -10.03
C ASP A 271 -15.80 -1.12 -11.01
N TYR A 272 -15.39 0.01 -10.44
CA TYR A 272 -14.88 1.17 -11.18
C TYR A 272 -13.44 1.00 -11.66
N GLN A 273 -12.72 0.02 -11.12
CA GLN A 273 -11.32 -0.26 -11.47
C GLN A 273 -11.23 -1.20 -12.66
N GLU A 274 -10.30 -0.92 -13.57
CA GLU A 274 -10.03 -1.78 -14.73
C GLU A 274 -9.59 -3.20 -14.37
N LEU A 275 -9.03 -3.40 -13.17
CA LEU A 275 -8.67 -4.72 -12.66
C LEU A 275 -9.84 -5.72 -12.68
N THR A 276 -11.09 -5.26 -12.61
CA THR A 276 -12.23 -6.18 -12.68
C THR A 276 -12.43 -6.76 -14.07
N TYR A 277 -12.21 -5.97 -15.12
CA TYR A 277 -12.19 -6.49 -16.49
C TYR A 277 -11.14 -7.59 -16.64
N GLU A 278 -9.96 -7.34 -16.08
CA GLU A 278 -8.82 -8.27 -16.13
C GLU A 278 -9.10 -9.65 -15.51
N LYS A 279 -10.07 -9.75 -14.61
CA LYS A 279 -10.48 -11.01 -13.95
C LYS A 279 -11.42 -11.82 -14.83
N MET A 280 -12.27 -11.16 -15.62
CA MET A 280 -13.29 -11.81 -16.43
C MET A 280 -12.89 -12.01 -17.89
N ALA A 281 -11.97 -11.21 -18.41
CA ALA A 281 -11.52 -11.24 -19.80
C ALA A 281 -11.16 -12.63 -20.36
N PRO A 282 -10.48 -13.54 -19.61
CA PRO A 282 -10.20 -14.90 -20.11
C PRO A 282 -11.45 -15.71 -20.44
N ALA A 283 -12.57 -15.42 -19.78
CA ALA A 283 -13.84 -16.12 -20.00
C ALA A 283 -14.67 -15.50 -21.14
N ALA A 284 -14.25 -14.36 -21.70
CA ALA A 284 -14.97 -13.64 -22.75
C ALA A 284 -15.27 -14.51 -24.00
N PRO A 285 -14.34 -15.32 -24.53
CA PRO A 285 -14.63 -16.18 -25.68
C PRO A 285 -15.75 -17.20 -25.41
N PHE A 286 -15.83 -17.74 -24.20
CA PHE A 286 -16.84 -18.74 -23.83
C PHE A 286 -18.25 -18.14 -23.69
N PHE A 287 -18.35 -16.92 -23.15
CA PHE A 287 -19.62 -16.24 -22.85
C PHE A 287 -20.11 -15.28 -23.93
N ALA A 288 -19.31 -15.05 -24.96
CA ALA A 288 -19.63 -14.21 -26.12
C ALA A 288 -21.10 -14.33 -26.59
N ASP A 289 -21.86 -13.23 -26.47
CA ASP A 289 -23.28 -13.10 -26.83
C ASP A 289 -24.25 -14.08 -26.13
N ARG A 290 -23.82 -14.74 -25.04
CA ARG A 290 -24.62 -15.74 -24.31
C ARG A 290 -25.12 -15.25 -22.96
N ILE A 291 -24.54 -14.17 -22.43
CA ILE A 291 -24.87 -13.61 -21.12
C ILE A 291 -25.24 -12.13 -21.22
N ASN A 292 -26.12 -11.67 -20.34
CA ASN A 292 -26.53 -10.28 -20.24
C ASN A 292 -25.79 -9.57 -19.09
N LEU A 293 -25.50 -8.28 -19.24
CA LEU A 293 -24.89 -7.46 -18.19
C LEU A 293 -25.94 -6.61 -17.47
N ILE A 294 -25.91 -6.59 -16.14
CA ILE A 294 -26.52 -5.54 -15.32
C ILE A 294 -25.39 -4.69 -14.75
N ALA A 295 -25.41 -3.40 -15.01
CA ALA A 295 -24.33 -2.51 -14.58
C ALA A 295 -24.83 -1.18 -14.02
N MET A 296 -24.05 -0.63 -13.10
CA MET A 296 -24.22 0.75 -12.67
C MET A 296 -23.31 1.69 -13.47
N PRO A 297 -23.70 2.94 -13.74
CA PRO A 297 -22.96 3.87 -14.59
C PRO A 297 -21.52 4.18 -14.18
N PHE A 298 -21.12 3.91 -12.94
CA PHE A 298 -19.75 4.14 -12.45
C PHE A 298 -18.80 2.96 -12.63
N VAL A 299 -19.28 1.82 -13.14
CA VAL A 299 -18.42 0.67 -13.52
C VAL A 299 -17.32 1.14 -14.47
N THR A 300 -16.19 0.45 -14.50
CA THR A 300 -15.15 0.76 -15.50
C THR A 300 -15.72 0.64 -16.92
N HIS A 301 -15.44 1.63 -17.78
CA HIS A 301 -15.89 1.64 -19.17
C HIS A 301 -15.45 0.40 -19.97
N LYS A 302 -14.33 -0.25 -19.57
CA LYS A 302 -13.84 -1.47 -20.22
C LYS A 302 -14.82 -2.63 -20.15
N VAL A 303 -15.50 -2.84 -19.02
CA VAL A 303 -16.43 -3.97 -18.85
C VAL A 303 -17.52 -3.98 -19.94
N PRO A 304 -18.34 -2.93 -20.06
CA PRO A 304 -19.44 -2.93 -21.03
C PRO A 304 -18.98 -2.63 -22.49
N CYS A 305 -17.81 -2.00 -22.70
CA CYS A 305 -17.30 -1.72 -24.06
C CYS A 305 -16.49 -2.87 -24.67
N GLN A 306 -15.82 -3.68 -23.85
CA GLN A 306 -14.87 -4.67 -24.34
C GLN A 306 -15.38 -6.10 -24.16
N PHE A 307 -16.09 -6.41 -23.06
CA PHE A 307 -16.63 -7.75 -22.87
C PHE A 307 -17.85 -8.00 -23.78
N PRO A 308 -17.93 -9.16 -24.46
CA PRO A 308 -18.93 -9.43 -25.49
C PRO A 308 -20.32 -9.83 -24.92
N PHE A 309 -21.00 -8.89 -24.27
CA PHE A 309 -22.36 -9.10 -23.76
C PHE A 309 -23.42 -9.18 -24.86
N LYS A 310 -24.46 -10.00 -24.61
CA LYS A 310 -25.64 -10.07 -25.47
C LYS A 310 -26.41 -8.76 -25.41
N GLU A 311 -26.91 -8.42 -24.22
CA GLU A 311 -27.55 -7.15 -23.88
C GLU A 311 -26.94 -6.53 -22.61
N ILE A 312 -27.11 -5.22 -22.45
CA ILE A 312 -26.68 -4.45 -21.28
C ILE A 312 -27.88 -3.70 -20.71
N PHE A 313 -28.09 -3.85 -19.40
CA PHE A 313 -29.15 -3.23 -18.61
C PHE A 313 -28.56 -2.29 -17.56
N TRP A 314 -28.87 -1.00 -17.67
CA TRP A 314 -28.38 0.01 -16.75
C TRP A 314 -29.30 0.19 -15.54
N ALA A 315 -28.72 0.10 -14.34
CA ALA A 315 -29.37 0.39 -13.08
C ALA A 315 -28.83 1.69 -12.48
N PHE A 316 -29.69 2.50 -11.86
CA PHE A 316 -29.32 3.82 -11.34
C PHE A 316 -29.64 3.92 -9.86
N SER A 317 -28.73 4.55 -9.12
CA SER A 317 -28.93 4.92 -7.72
C SER A 317 -29.63 6.27 -7.58
N THR A 318 -29.85 6.67 -6.33
CA THR A 318 -30.35 7.99 -5.95
C THR A 318 -29.30 9.11 -6.04
N ALA A 319 -28.09 8.87 -6.56
CA ALA A 319 -27.10 9.93 -6.78
C ALA A 319 -27.60 10.96 -7.81
N ASN A 320 -27.33 12.25 -7.60
CA ASN A 320 -27.84 13.35 -8.44
C ASN A 320 -27.48 13.17 -9.94
N LEU A 321 -26.23 12.82 -10.22
CA LEU A 321 -25.77 12.59 -11.59
C LEU A 321 -26.45 11.37 -12.23
N GLU A 322 -26.60 10.27 -11.49
CA GLU A 322 -27.25 9.07 -11.99
C GLU A 322 -28.73 9.28 -12.24
N ARG A 323 -29.43 9.98 -11.34
CA ARG A 323 -30.82 10.41 -11.58
C ARG A 323 -30.95 11.26 -12.83
N TRP A 324 -30.02 12.20 -13.04
CA TRP A 324 -29.99 13.02 -14.25
C TRP A 324 -29.80 12.15 -15.52
N ILE A 325 -28.86 11.20 -15.51
CA ILE A 325 -28.65 10.28 -16.63
C ILE A 325 -29.89 9.39 -16.84
N ASN A 326 -30.45 8.82 -15.78
CA ASN A 326 -31.63 7.96 -15.84
C ASN A 326 -32.82 8.71 -16.49
N HIS A 327 -33.08 9.94 -16.04
CA HIS A 327 -34.15 10.77 -16.59
C HIS A 327 -33.88 11.17 -18.05
N LEU A 328 -32.64 11.47 -18.41
CA LEU A 328 -32.27 11.69 -19.82
C LEU A 328 -32.62 10.47 -20.69
N MET A 329 -32.49 9.26 -20.16
CA MET A 329 -32.82 8.00 -20.86
C MET A 329 -34.29 7.60 -20.73
N GLY A 330 -35.13 8.45 -20.13
CA GLY A 330 -36.56 8.22 -19.94
C GLY A 330 -36.87 7.21 -18.83
N GLY A 331 -35.90 6.99 -17.93
CA GLY A 331 -36.06 6.14 -16.77
C GLY A 331 -36.59 6.87 -15.54
N SER A 332 -37.18 6.09 -14.64
CA SER A 332 -37.76 6.55 -13.37
C SER A 332 -37.47 5.62 -12.20
N MET A 333 -37.04 4.38 -12.46
CA MET A 333 -36.63 3.45 -11.40
C MET A 333 -35.26 3.83 -10.85
N GLU A 334 -35.19 3.96 -9.53
CA GLU A 334 -33.96 4.23 -8.78
C GLU A 334 -33.83 3.17 -7.69
N ASN A 335 -32.60 2.80 -7.35
CA ASN A 335 -32.32 1.92 -6.22
C ASN A 335 -31.52 2.65 -5.13
N GLY A 336 -31.53 2.10 -3.91
CA GLY A 336 -30.80 2.67 -2.76
C GLY A 336 -29.28 2.60 -2.86
N GLY A 337 -28.72 2.19 -4.01
CA GLY A 337 -27.32 1.84 -4.18
C GLY A 337 -27.01 0.43 -3.66
N ALA A 338 -25.87 -0.11 -4.10
CA ALA A 338 -25.38 -1.42 -3.68
C ALA A 338 -23.97 -1.30 -3.12
N GLY A 339 -23.73 -1.87 -1.93
CA GLY A 339 -22.39 -1.90 -1.34
C GLY A 339 -21.44 -2.92 -1.98
N THR A 340 -21.99 -3.95 -2.65
CA THR A 340 -21.23 -5.02 -3.31
C THR A 340 -22.00 -5.50 -4.55
N VAL A 341 -21.31 -6.24 -5.44
CA VAL A 341 -21.96 -6.86 -6.61
C VAL A 341 -23.05 -7.85 -6.19
N ALA A 342 -22.88 -8.57 -5.07
CA ALA A 342 -23.89 -9.49 -4.54
C ALA A 342 -25.15 -8.75 -4.06
N HIS A 343 -25.00 -7.57 -3.45
CA HIS A 343 -26.16 -6.72 -3.12
C HIS A 343 -26.89 -6.25 -4.39
N MET A 344 -26.17 -5.92 -5.45
CA MET A 344 -26.81 -5.52 -6.71
C MET A 344 -27.52 -6.68 -7.41
N ASN A 345 -27.01 -7.91 -7.33
CA ASN A 345 -27.74 -9.11 -7.77
C ASN A 345 -29.08 -9.24 -7.04
N MET A 346 -29.12 -8.97 -5.73
CA MET A 346 -30.36 -9.00 -4.96
C MET A 346 -31.32 -7.88 -5.36
N ILE A 347 -30.82 -6.64 -5.51
CA ILE A 347 -31.62 -5.51 -6.01
C ILE A 347 -32.22 -5.83 -7.38
N ALA A 348 -31.43 -6.42 -8.28
CA ALA A 348 -31.89 -6.83 -9.60
C ALA A 348 -32.98 -7.91 -9.51
N ALA A 349 -32.76 -8.99 -8.75
CA ALA A 349 -33.74 -10.07 -8.59
C ALA A 349 -35.07 -9.57 -8.00
N ILE A 350 -35.02 -8.69 -7.00
CA ILE A 350 -36.21 -8.03 -6.42
C ILE A 350 -36.91 -7.18 -7.49
N SER A 351 -36.16 -6.34 -8.21
CA SER A 351 -36.72 -5.46 -9.25
C SER A 351 -37.38 -6.24 -10.39
N LEU A 352 -36.86 -7.42 -10.70
CA LEU A 352 -37.39 -8.33 -11.72
C LEU A 352 -38.57 -9.17 -11.21
N GLY A 353 -38.90 -9.12 -9.92
CA GLY A 353 -40.04 -9.84 -9.31
C GLY A 353 -39.78 -11.31 -8.99
N CYS A 354 -38.53 -11.74 -8.91
CA CYS A 354 -38.16 -13.15 -8.73
C CYS A 354 -38.61 -13.68 -7.35
N SER A 355 -38.99 -14.95 -7.28
CA SER A 355 -39.33 -15.64 -6.03
C SER A 355 -39.31 -17.18 -6.21
N PRO A 356 -38.72 -17.96 -5.27
CA PRO A 356 -37.87 -17.49 -4.17
C PRO A 356 -36.53 -16.93 -4.66
N ILE A 357 -35.89 -16.09 -3.84
CA ILE A 357 -34.54 -15.59 -4.10
C ILE A 357 -33.55 -16.39 -3.24
N VAL A 358 -32.62 -17.06 -3.91
CA VAL A 358 -31.67 -18.00 -3.29
C VAL A 358 -30.27 -17.40 -3.26
N LEU A 359 -29.68 -17.35 -2.08
CA LEU A 359 -28.32 -16.88 -1.82
C LEU A 359 -27.35 -18.06 -1.89
N LEU A 360 -26.44 -18.07 -2.88
CA LEU A 360 -25.39 -19.07 -3.06
C LEU A 360 -23.98 -18.43 -3.11
N GLY A 361 -23.12 -18.80 -2.16
CA GLY A 361 -21.73 -18.35 -2.09
C GLY A 361 -21.52 -17.01 -1.38
N GLN A 362 -22.49 -16.55 -0.58
CA GLN A 362 -22.35 -15.37 0.28
C GLN A 362 -21.88 -15.79 1.68
N ASP A 363 -20.62 -16.24 1.80
CA ASP A 363 -20.10 -16.79 3.04
C ASP A 363 -20.11 -15.78 4.20
N LEU A 364 -19.65 -14.53 3.93
CA LEU A 364 -19.63 -13.41 4.89
C LEU A 364 -19.00 -13.74 6.27
N CYS A 365 -18.17 -14.78 6.34
CA CYS A 365 -17.49 -15.24 7.53
C CYS A 365 -16.31 -16.16 7.18
N TYR A 366 -15.53 -16.55 8.19
CA TYR A 366 -14.35 -17.41 8.06
C TYR A 366 -14.54 -18.74 8.83
N PRO A 367 -15.25 -19.71 8.25
CA PRO A 367 -15.66 -20.95 8.94
C PRO A 367 -14.59 -22.05 8.95
N MET A 368 -13.65 -22.07 7.99
CA MET A 368 -12.70 -23.18 7.77
C MET A 368 -11.27 -22.70 7.41
N GLY A 369 -10.83 -21.58 8.00
CA GLY A 369 -9.52 -20.99 7.71
C GLY A 369 -9.58 -19.69 6.88
N LYS A 370 -8.41 -19.24 6.44
CA LYS A 370 -8.06 -17.82 6.21
C LYS A 370 -8.39 -17.22 4.82
N ASN A 371 -9.17 -17.90 3.98
CA ASN A 371 -9.44 -17.48 2.59
C ASN A 371 -10.85 -16.86 2.43
N THR A 372 -10.95 -15.76 1.69
CA THR A 372 -12.20 -15.00 1.45
C THR A 372 -12.91 -15.31 0.12
N HIS A 373 -12.26 -16.03 -0.79
CA HIS A 373 -12.76 -16.29 -2.14
C HIS A 373 -12.41 -17.70 -2.67
N VAL A 374 -13.16 -18.20 -3.65
CA VAL A 374 -12.92 -19.50 -4.33
C VAL A 374 -11.50 -19.55 -4.94
N GLN A 375 -10.79 -20.68 -4.80
CA GLN A 375 -9.41 -20.89 -5.27
C GLN A 375 -9.18 -20.54 -6.75
N SER A 376 -10.19 -20.67 -7.61
CA SER A 376 -10.11 -20.34 -9.04
C SER A 376 -10.35 -18.86 -9.37
N THR A 377 -10.69 -18.03 -8.37
CA THR A 377 -10.85 -16.58 -8.56
C THR A 377 -9.56 -15.85 -8.20
N VAL A 378 -9.29 -14.75 -8.93
CA VAL A 378 -8.08 -13.92 -8.77
C VAL A 378 -7.96 -13.30 -7.36
N LEU A 379 -9.00 -13.39 -6.52
CA LEU A 379 -9.04 -12.86 -5.15
C LEU A 379 -8.86 -13.92 -4.06
N SER A 380 -8.52 -15.17 -4.39
CA SER A 380 -8.21 -16.19 -3.37
C SER A 380 -6.92 -15.83 -2.62
N PHE A 381 -7.03 -15.04 -1.56
CA PHE A 381 -5.88 -14.63 -0.75
C PHE A 381 -6.10 -14.87 0.74
N ASP A 382 -4.97 -15.18 1.37
CA ASP A 382 -4.78 -15.41 2.80
C ASP A 382 -4.59 -14.05 3.50
N GLU A 383 -5.63 -13.53 4.14
CA GLU A 383 -5.54 -12.35 5.02
C GLU A 383 -5.00 -12.77 6.40
N SER A 384 -3.81 -13.37 6.42
CA SER A 384 -3.18 -13.92 7.64
C SER A 384 -2.61 -12.86 8.60
N GLY A 385 -2.59 -11.59 8.22
CA GLY A 385 -2.14 -10.48 9.06
C GLY A 385 -3.28 -9.92 9.91
N LYS A 386 -3.43 -10.43 11.15
CA LYS A 386 -4.28 -9.91 12.24
C LYS A 386 -5.56 -9.18 11.78
N ILE A 387 -6.67 -9.91 11.61
CA ILE A 387 -8.00 -9.31 11.61
C ILE A 387 -8.19 -8.65 13.00
N GLU A 388 -7.91 -7.36 13.12
CA GLU A 388 -7.99 -6.59 14.36
C GLU A 388 -9.46 -6.43 14.82
N ASP A 389 -10.41 -6.43 13.88
CA ASP A 389 -11.85 -6.24 14.12
C ASP A 389 -12.65 -7.55 13.98
N ARG A 390 -12.46 -8.49 14.90
CA ARG A 390 -13.21 -9.76 14.91
C ARG A 390 -14.60 -9.57 15.51
N VAL A 391 -15.62 -10.01 14.77
CA VAL A 391 -17.00 -10.10 15.24
C VAL A 391 -17.42 -11.56 15.26
N ASN A 392 -17.95 -12.03 16.39
CA ASN A 392 -18.51 -13.37 16.54
C ASN A 392 -19.86 -13.48 15.82
N ILE A 393 -20.05 -14.54 15.03
CA ILE A 393 -21.33 -14.84 14.38
C ILE A 393 -21.63 -16.35 14.38
N GLN A 394 -22.84 -16.71 13.97
CA GLN A 394 -23.25 -18.10 13.74
C GLN A 394 -23.31 -18.38 12.24
N THR A 395 -22.93 -19.59 11.83
CA THR A 395 -23.10 -20.08 10.46
C THR A 395 -24.42 -20.84 10.28
N ASN A 396 -24.84 -21.02 9.03
CA ASN A 396 -26.07 -21.73 8.64
C ASN A 396 -26.09 -23.22 9.05
N ASN A 397 -24.92 -23.82 9.33
CA ASN A 397 -24.82 -25.18 9.87
C ASN A 397 -24.64 -25.20 11.41
N GLY A 398 -24.85 -24.08 12.09
CA GLY A 398 -24.81 -23.97 13.56
C GLY A 398 -23.40 -23.96 14.16
N ILE A 399 -22.38 -23.72 13.35
CA ILE A 399 -20.98 -23.64 13.82
C ILE A 399 -20.66 -22.18 14.15
N PRO A 400 -20.10 -21.87 15.32
CA PRO A 400 -19.60 -20.52 15.60
C PRO A 400 -18.46 -20.15 14.64
N ALA A 401 -18.53 -18.97 14.04
CA ALA A 401 -17.49 -18.44 13.18
C ALA A 401 -17.18 -16.99 13.54
N PHE A 402 -16.05 -16.51 13.04
CA PHE A 402 -15.70 -15.09 13.12
C PHE A 402 -15.89 -14.44 11.75
N THR A 403 -16.22 -13.16 11.77
CA THR A 403 -16.24 -12.30 10.59
C THR A 403 -15.47 -11.02 10.88
N ASN A 404 -15.13 -10.28 9.83
CA ASN A 404 -14.56 -8.93 9.95
C ASN A 404 -15.70 -7.89 9.88
N ARG A 405 -15.41 -6.64 10.24
CA ARG A 405 -16.45 -5.59 10.28
C ARG A 405 -17.07 -5.30 8.90
N GLY A 406 -16.29 -5.36 7.82
CA GLY A 406 -16.79 -5.14 6.45
C GLY A 406 -17.82 -6.19 6.01
N PHE A 407 -17.52 -7.47 6.24
CA PHE A 407 -18.45 -8.57 5.97
C PHE A 407 -19.67 -8.52 6.88
N TYR A 408 -19.50 -8.10 8.13
CA TYR A 408 -20.62 -7.86 9.04
C TYR A 408 -21.56 -6.76 8.51
N ASP A 409 -21.01 -5.65 8.01
CA ASP A 409 -21.80 -4.57 7.41
C ASP A 409 -22.52 -5.04 6.14
N PHE A 410 -21.88 -5.89 5.32
CA PHE A 410 -22.53 -6.51 4.16
C PHE A 410 -23.69 -7.43 4.57
N LYS A 411 -23.51 -8.25 5.60
CA LYS A 411 -24.59 -9.08 6.17
C LYS A 411 -25.78 -8.22 6.59
N ILE A 412 -25.54 -7.14 7.34
CA ILE A 412 -26.59 -6.22 7.80
C ILE A 412 -27.33 -5.58 6.62
N PHE A 413 -26.62 -5.26 5.53
CA PHE A 413 -27.25 -4.70 4.34
C PHE A 413 -28.23 -5.69 3.68
N PHE A 414 -27.89 -6.98 3.59
CA PHE A 414 -28.84 -8.02 3.15
C PHE A 414 -30.10 -8.06 4.03
N GLU A 415 -29.94 -8.07 5.35
CA GLU A 415 -31.05 -8.12 6.31
C GLU A 415 -31.97 -6.90 6.19
N GLN A 416 -31.40 -5.71 5.97
CA GLN A 416 -32.16 -4.50 5.71
C GLN A 416 -32.96 -4.56 4.40
N MET A 417 -32.36 -5.09 3.33
CA MET A 417 -33.06 -5.28 2.05
C MET A 417 -34.23 -6.27 2.16
N ILE A 418 -34.02 -7.39 2.86
CA ILE A 418 -35.07 -8.41 3.11
C ILE A 418 -36.21 -7.78 3.91
N LYS A 419 -35.89 -7.05 4.98
CA LYS A 419 -36.89 -6.37 5.81
C LYS A 419 -37.68 -5.32 5.02
N ALA A 420 -37.02 -4.58 4.13
CA ALA A 420 -37.68 -3.59 3.29
C ALA A 420 -38.52 -4.19 2.15
N ASN A 421 -38.23 -5.43 1.74
CA ASN A 421 -38.90 -6.12 0.64
C ASN A 421 -39.33 -7.53 1.08
N PRO A 422 -40.46 -7.68 1.81
CA PRO A 422 -40.91 -8.99 2.26
C PRO A 422 -41.11 -9.98 1.10
N GLY A 423 -40.61 -11.20 1.25
CA GLY A 423 -40.60 -12.22 0.20
C GLY A 423 -40.05 -13.54 0.71
N HIS A 424 -39.91 -14.53 -0.17
CA HIS A 424 -39.31 -15.82 0.18
C HIS A 424 -37.82 -15.80 -0.19
N TYR A 425 -36.98 -15.78 0.84
CA TYR A 425 -35.53 -15.76 0.72
C TYR A 425 -34.93 -17.03 1.30
N ILE A 426 -34.00 -17.65 0.58
CA ILE A 426 -33.38 -18.91 0.97
C ILE A 426 -31.86 -18.71 0.99
N ASN A 427 -31.20 -19.12 2.06
CA ASN A 427 -29.74 -19.15 2.16
C ASN A 427 -29.23 -20.58 1.96
N ALA A 428 -28.64 -20.82 0.78
CA ALA A 428 -28.06 -22.10 0.39
C ALA A 428 -26.54 -22.16 0.64
N THR A 429 -25.97 -21.14 1.27
CA THR A 429 -24.52 -21.05 1.48
C THR A 429 -24.10 -21.85 2.72
N LEU A 430 -23.30 -22.90 2.53
CA LEU A 430 -22.82 -23.79 3.60
C LEU A 430 -21.30 -23.98 3.52
N PRO A 431 -20.52 -23.71 4.59
CA PRO A 431 -20.88 -23.00 5.82
C PRO A 431 -20.88 -21.47 5.61
N GLY A 432 -22.03 -20.84 5.37
CA GLY A 432 -22.15 -19.37 5.28
C GLY A 432 -22.68 -18.74 6.57
N ALA A 433 -22.53 -17.42 6.72
CA ALA A 433 -23.11 -16.64 7.81
C ALA A 433 -24.65 -16.73 7.79
N VAL A 434 -25.25 -16.80 8.98
CA VAL A 434 -26.70 -16.62 9.12
C VAL A 434 -27.07 -15.20 8.69
N ILE A 435 -28.09 -15.08 7.82
CA ILE A 435 -28.68 -13.81 7.39
C ILE A 435 -30.13 -13.82 7.84
N GLU A 436 -30.50 -12.91 8.74
CA GLU A 436 -31.85 -12.79 9.29
C GLU A 436 -32.89 -12.55 8.18
N GLY A 437 -34.01 -13.26 8.26
CA GLY A 437 -35.07 -13.23 7.25
C GLY A 437 -34.90 -14.22 6.09
N THR A 438 -33.90 -15.11 6.16
CA THR A 438 -33.71 -16.22 5.20
C THR A 438 -34.03 -17.59 5.82
N GLU A 439 -34.53 -18.51 4.99
CA GLU A 439 -34.63 -19.93 5.31
C GLU A 439 -33.34 -20.66 4.90
N VAL A 440 -32.77 -21.50 5.76
CA VAL A 440 -31.59 -22.31 5.38
C VAL A 440 -32.05 -23.59 4.69
N MET A 441 -31.66 -23.79 3.43
CA MET A 441 -32.02 -24.98 2.66
C MET A 441 -30.88 -25.40 1.71
N PRO A 442 -30.49 -26.70 1.66
CA PRO A 442 -29.51 -27.21 0.71
C PRO A 442 -29.94 -27.04 -0.75
N LEU A 443 -28.98 -26.83 -1.65
CA LEU A 443 -29.25 -26.56 -3.06
C LEU A 443 -30.03 -27.70 -3.77
N GLN A 444 -29.79 -28.96 -3.38
CA GLN A 444 -30.50 -30.12 -3.93
C GLN A 444 -32.00 -30.13 -3.56
N ASP A 445 -32.35 -29.66 -2.36
CA ASP A 445 -33.73 -29.59 -1.89
C ASP A 445 -34.47 -28.44 -2.59
N ILE A 446 -33.81 -27.30 -2.77
CA ILE A 446 -34.33 -26.14 -3.54
C ILE A 446 -34.67 -26.56 -4.97
N LEU A 447 -33.78 -27.33 -5.62
CA LEU A 447 -34.00 -27.82 -6.98
C LEU A 447 -35.30 -28.63 -7.07
N SER A 448 -35.56 -29.48 -6.07
CA SER A 448 -36.75 -30.33 -6.02
C SER A 448 -38.03 -29.57 -5.67
N ALA A 449 -37.94 -28.55 -4.80
CA ALA A 449 -39.09 -27.83 -4.28
C ALA A 449 -39.57 -26.70 -5.20
N PHE A 450 -38.63 -25.92 -5.79
CA PHE A 450 -38.97 -24.67 -6.47
C PHE A 450 -38.64 -24.66 -7.97
N CYS A 451 -37.68 -25.47 -8.41
CA CYS A 451 -37.16 -25.44 -9.79
C CYS A 451 -37.72 -26.60 -10.64
N THR A 452 -39.05 -26.80 -10.58
CA THR A 452 -39.73 -27.93 -11.23
C THR A 452 -40.22 -27.64 -12.65
N LYS A 453 -40.30 -26.36 -13.04
CA LYS A 453 -40.75 -25.91 -14.36
C LYS A 453 -39.57 -25.45 -15.21
N GLU A 454 -39.71 -25.58 -16.52
CA GLU A 454 -38.77 -25.01 -17.47
C GLU A 454 -38.97 -23.49 -17.55
N VAL A 455 -37.87 -22.75 -17.50
CA VAL A 455 -37.81 -21.29 -17.51
C VAL A 455 -36.78 -20.89 -18.55
N SER A 456 -37.22 -20.14 -19.56
CA SER A 456 -36.34 -19.52 -20.55
C SER A 456 -36.21 -18.03 -20.26
N ALA A 457 -35.12 -17.63 -19.60
CA ALA A 457 -34.84 -16.22 -19.35
C ALA A 457 -34.74 -15.42 -20.66
N GLU A 458 -34.16 -16.01 -21.70
CA GLU A 458 -34.10 -15.41 -23.03
C GLU A 458 -35.49 -15.10 -23.59
N THR A 459 -36.42 -16.05 -23.49
CA THR A 459 -37.80 -15.84 -23.95
C THR A 459 -38.48 -14.74 -23.14
N ILE A 460 -38.34 -14.74 -21.81
CA ILE A 460 -38.89 -13.70 -20.93
C ILE A 460 -38.34 -12.31 -21.30
N ILE A 461 -37.02 -12.18 -21.46
CA ILE A 461 -36.37 -10.93 -21.87
C ILE A 461 -36.86 -10.47 -23.24
N SER A 462 -36.99 -11.39 -24.21
CA SER A 462 -37.51 -11.06 -25.54
C SER A 462 -39.00 -10.68 -25.53
N GLN A 463 -39.83 -11.27 -24.68
CA GLN A 463 -41.25 -10.94 -24.56
C GLN A 463 -41.46 -9.61 -23.86
N SER A 464 -40.67 -9.32 -22.82
CA SER A 464 -40.63 -7.98 -22.20
C SER A 464 -40.24 -6.87 -23.19
N SER A 465 -39.58 -7.24 -24.30
CA SER A 465 -39.11 -6.31 -25.34
C SER A 465 -40.13 -6.02 -26.46
N GLN A 466 -41.30 -6.66 -26.49
CA GLN A 466 -42.24 -6.56 -27.63
C GLN A 466 -43.03 -5.23 -27.75
N HIS A 467 -42.72 -4.16 -27.00
CA HIS A 467 -43.36 -2.84 -27.17
C HIS A 467 -42.40 -1.64 -27.27
N VAL A 468 -41.10 -1.83 -27.44
CA VAL A 468 -40.20 -0.71 -27.77
C VAL A 468 -39.29 -1.11 -28.93
N PRO A 469 -39.57 -0.67 -30.18
CA PRO A 469 -38.60 -0.81 -31.26
C PRO A 469 -37.31 -0.14 -30.81
N TRP A 470 -36.18 -0.84 -30.94
CA TRP A 470 -34.79 -0.34 -30.87
C TRP A 470 -34.72 1.07 -30.29
N LYS A 471 -34.67 1.20 -28.95
CA LYS A 471 -35.00 2.44 -28.24
C LYS A 471 -34.24 3.62 -28.85
N GLN A 472 -34.93 4.40 -29.67
CA GLN A 472 -34.49 5.75 -29.99
C GLN A 472 -34.42 6.46 -28.64
N THR A 473 -33.26 7.04 -28.32
CA THR A 473 -33.08 7.84 -27.12
C THR A 473 -34.26 8.81 -27.00
N PRO A 474 -34.89 9.00 -25.82
CA PRO A 474 -36.14 9.74 -25.70
C PRO A 474 -36.10 11.09 -26.43
N ALA A 475 -37.20 11.47 -27.07
CA ALA A 475 -37.32 12.73 -27.78
C ALA A 475 -36.95 13.90 -26.86
N GLY A 476 -35.94 14.68 -27.24
CA GLY A 476 -35.43 15.81 -26.46
C GLY A 476 -34.16 15.53 -25.64
N THR A 477 -33.63 14.30 -25.62
CA THR A 477 -32.35 13.99 -24.96
C THR A 477 -31.20 14.83 -25.53
N GLU A 478 -31.08 14.86 -26.86
CA GLU A 478 -30.09 15.69 -27.56
C GLU A 478 -30.25 17.18 -27.23
N LYS A 479 -31.49 17.67 -27.18
CA LYS A 479 -31.80 19.06 -26.80
C LYS A 479 -31.37 19.36 -25.36
N SER A 480 -31.58 18.42 -24.44
CA SER A 480 -31.15 18.52 -23.04
C SER A 480 -29.63 18.56 -22.92
N LEU A 481 -28.92 17.65 -23.59
CA LEU A 481 -27.45 17.63 -23.65
C LEU A 481 -26.89 18.93 -24.25
N LYS A 482 -27.44 19.40 -25.38
CA LYS A 482 -27.07 20.68 -26.00
C LYS A 482 -27.36 21.87 -25.08
N SER A 483 -28.42 21.83 -24.27
CA SER A 483 -28.72 22.83 -23.26
C SER A 483 -27.68 22.82 -22.12
N THR A 484 -27.34 21.65 -21.60
CA THR A 484 -26.28 21.48 -20.58
C THR A 484 -24.94 21.99 -21.10
N LEU A 485 -24.60 21.68 -22.36
CA LEU A 485 -23.37 22.17 -22.99
C LEU A 485 -23.34 23.70 -23.10
N LYS A 486 -24.47 24.37 -23.37
CA LYS A 486 -24.56 25.84 -23.33
C LYS A 486 -24.30 26.40 -21.93
N THR A 487 -24.84 25.76 -20.89
CA THR A 487 -24.58 26.14 -19.49
C THR A 487 -23.10 25.98 -19.14
N ILE A 488 -22.46 24.88 -19.56
CA ILE A 488 -21.02 24.66 -19.37
C ILE A 488 -20.20 25.79 -20.00
N HIS A 489 -20.46 26.13 -21.28
CA HIS A 489 -19.74 27.22 -21.96
C HIS A 489 -19.92 28.59 -21.29
N LYS A 490 -21.11 28.87 -20.73
CA LYS A 490 -21.36 30.08 -19.93
C LYS A 490 -20.48 30.08 -18.67
N LEU A 491 -20.42 28.95 -17.97
CA LEU A 491 -19.60 28.79 -16.77
C LEU A 491 -18.10 28.89 -17.06
N GLU A 492 -17.59 28.26 -18.13
CA GLU A 492 -16.17 28.38 -18.52
C GLU A 492 -15.73 29.85 -18.68
N LYS A 493 -16.60 30.70 -19.23
CA LYS A 493 -16.32 32.14 -19.34
C LYS A 493 -16.26 32.82 -17.98
N LEU A 494 -17.17 32.49 -17.06
CA LEU A 494 -17.19 33.03 -15.70
C LEU A 494 -15.97 32.58 -14.89
N LEU A 495 -15.63 31.29 -14.93
CA LEU A 495 -14.50 30.74 -14.17
C LEU A 495 -13.14 31.25 -14.66
N LYS A 496 -13.01 31.60 -15.95
CA LYS A 496 -11.84 32.33 -16.47
C LYS A 496 -11.70 33.72 -15.85
N VAL A 497 -12.81 34.41 -15.61
CA VAL A 497 -12.80 35.70 -14.87
C VAL A 497 -12.42 35.47 -13.41
N CYS A 498 -13.01 34.46 -12.75
CA CYS A 498 -12.63 34.10 -11.38
C CYS A 498 -11.13 33.83 -11.26
N GLN A 499 -10.57 33.04 -12.18
CA GLN A 499 -9.14 32.72 -12.19
C GLN A 499 -8.28 33.98 -12.36
N LYS A 500 -8.55 34.76 -13.42
CA LYS A 500 -7.75 35.95 -13.73
C LYS A 500 -7.78 36.98 -12.60
N GLU A 501 -8.97 37.33 -12.12
CA GLU A 501 -9.12 38.35 -11.08
C GLU A 501 -8.67 37.83 -9.71
N GLY A 502 -8.89 36.55 -9.41
CA GLY A 502 -8.45 35.89 -8.17
C GLY A 502 -6.92 35.76 -8.07
N GLU A 503 -6.23 35.37 -9.15
CA GLU A 503 -4.76 35.33 -9.19
C GLU A 503 -4.16 36.74 -9.08
N SER A 504 -4.74 37.71 -9.78
CA SER A 504 -4.35 39.13 -9.69
C SER A 504 -4.51 39.68 -8.26
N ALA A 505 -5.65 39.39 -7.62
CA ALA A 505 -5.91 39.78 -6.25
C ALA A 505 -4.91 39.14 -5.26
N LEU A 506 -4.66 37.83 -5.39
CA LEU A 506 -3.73 37.10 -4.54
C LEU A 506 -2.30 37.67 -4.65
N GLN A 507 -1.80 37.88 -5.87
CA GLN A 507 -0.50 38.51 -6.10
C GLN A 507 -0.42 39.92 -5.51
N GLY A 508 -1.52 40.69 -5.60
CA GLY A 508 -1.61 42.02 -4.99
C GLY A 508 -1.51 41.97 -3.46
N VAL A 509 -2.23 41.06 -2.81
CA VAL A 509 -2.17 40.85 -1.35
C VAL A 509 -0.79 40.37 -0.91
N ASP A 510 -0.19 39.41 -1.61
CA ASP A 510 1.17 38.93 -1.32
C ASP A 510 2.21 40.05 -1.36
N LYS A 511 2.11 40.97 -2.33
CA LYS A 511 2.99 42.15 -2.39
C LYS A 511 2.81 43.07 -1.17
N LEU A 512 1.58 43.25 -0.70
CA LEU A 512 1.31 44.09 0.49
C LEU A 512 1.85 43.45 1.77
N ILE A 513 1.71 42.11 1.91
CA ILE A 513 2.27 41.35 3.04
C ILE A 513 3.80 41.44 3.03
N LYS A 514 4.45 41.20 1.89
CA LYS A 514 5.92 41.31 1.76
C LYS A 514 6.44 42.73 2.05
N ALA A 515 5.65 43.75 1.74
CA ALA A 515 5.98 45.14 2.04
C ALA A 515 5.72 45.54 3.51
N GLY A 516 5.24 44.62 4.37
CA GLY A 516 4.95 44.89 5.79
C GLY A 516 3.81 45.87 6.03
N LYS A 517 2.96 46.13 5.04
CA LYS A 517 1.85 47.09 5.17
C LYS A 517 0.69 46.50 5.96
N GLN A 518 0.06 47.30 6.81
CA GLN A 518 -1.14 46.91 7.55
C GLN A 518 -2.37 47.60 6.99
N TYR A 519 -3.42 46.82 6.74
CA TYR A 519 -4.73 47.28 6.30
C TYR A 519 -5.79 46.63 7.17
N PRO A 520 -6.71 47.39 7.79
CA PRO A 520 -7.70 46.82 8.70
C PRO A 520 -8.95 46.29 7.99
N ALA A 521 -9.22 46.70 6.74
CA ALA A 521 -10.45 46.33 6.03
C ALA A 521 -10.33 46.49 4.50
N LEU A 522 -11.28 45.88 3.76
CA LEU A 522 -11.36 45.92 2.29
C LEU A 522 -11.39 47.36 1.74
N THR A 523 -12.11 48.26 2.43
CA THR A 523 -12.26 49.67 2.02
C THR A 523 -10.95 50.44 2.02
N THR A 524 -9.97 49.99 2.80
CA THR A 524 -8.65 50.63 2.97
C THR A 524 -7.61 50.16 1.94
N LEU A 525 -7.92 49.11 1.16
CA LEU A 525 -7.01 48.58 0.14
C LEU A 525 -6.90 49.51 -1.09
N PRO A 526 -5.77 49.44 -1.83
CA PRO A 526 -5.62 50.15 -3.10
C PRO A 526 -6.75 49.83 -4.10
N SER A 527 -7.27 50.87 -4.77
CA SER A 527 -8.40 50.75 -5.71
C SER A 527 -8.27 49.64 -6.76
N PRO A 528 -7.10 49.39 -7.40
CA PRO A 528 -6.97 48.29 -8.36
C PRO A 528 -7.16 46.92 -7.71
N LEU A 529 -6.60 46.70 -6.52
CA LEU A 529 -6.72 45.45 -5.77
C LEU A 529 -8.16 45.22 -5.30
N ARG A 530 -8.81 46.27 -4.75
CA ARG A 530 -10.21 46.20 -4.34
C ARG A 530 -11.13 45.79 -5.49
N ARG A 531 -10.96 46.40 -6.67
CA ARG A 531 -11.74 46.07 -7.87
C ARG A 531 -11.56 44.62 -8.31
N ALA A 532 -10.32 44.11 -8.26
CA ALA A 532 -10.04 42.70 -8.60
C ALA A 532 -10.76 41.75 -7.63
N ILE A 533 -10.70 42.03 -6.32
CA ILE A 533 -11.39 41.23 -5.29
C ILE A 533 -12.92 41.26 -5.49
N GLU A 534 -13.51 42.45 -5.69
CA GLU A 534 -14.95 42.61 -5.94
C GLU A 534 -15.40 41.91 -7.23
N ALA A 535 -14.58 41.96 -8.29
CA ALA A 535 -14.84 41.28 -9.54
C ALA A 535 -14.79 39.75 -9.39
N ALA A 536 -13.78 39.22 -8.69
CA ALA A 536 -13.65 37.81 -8.39
C ALA A 536 -14.84 37.31 -7.55
N ASP A 537 -15.17 37.98 -6.44
CA ASP A 537 -16.30 37.63 -5.57
C ASP A 537 -17.64 37.64 -6.33
N LYS A 538 -17.88 38.66 -7.16
CA LYS A 538 -19.08 38.73 -8.01
C LYS A 538 -19.14 37.55 -8.99
N ALA A 539 -18.03 37.21 -9.63
CA ALA A 539 -17.98 36.10 -10.58
C ALA A 539 -18.22 34.74 -9.89
N HIS A 540 -17.62 34.52 -8.71
CA HIS A 540 -17.89 33.34 -7.88
C HIS A 540 -19.36 33.24 -7.50
N LYS A 541 -19.96 34.31 -6.96
CA LYS A 541 -21.40 34.35 -6.60
C LYS A 541 -22.33 34.08 -7.78
N GLN A 542 -21.93 34.46 -9.01
CA GLN A 542 -22.69 34.14 -10.21
C GLN A 542 -22.54 32.66 -10.58
N ALA A 543 -21.33 32.11 -10.52
CA ALA A 543 -21.07 30.70 -10.78
C ALA A 543 -21.85 29.81 -9.79
N ASP A 544 -21.88 30.15 -8.50
CA ASP A 544 -22.51 29.36 -7.42
C ASP A 544 -24.01 29.12 -7.61
N ARG A 545 -24.70 29.96 -8.39
CA ARG A 545 -26.15 29.87 -8.63
C ARG A 545 -26.54 28.77 -9.61
N GLU A 546 -25.60 28.24 -10.38
CA GLU A 546 -25.89 27.24 -11.39
C GLU A 546 -26.14 25.86 -10.75
N LYS A 547 -27.25 25.21 -11.12
CA LYS A 547 -27.63 23.91 -10.55
C LYS A 547 -26.74 22.74 -11.00
N ILE A 548 -25.90 22.96 -12.01
CA ILE A 548 -25.04 21.91 -12.57
C ILE A 548 -24.02 21.37 -11.55
N TRP A 549 -23.66 22.15 -10.52
CA TRP A 549 -22.74 21.72 -9.48
C TRP A 549 -23.23 20.50 -8.70
N ALA A 550 -24.54 20.37 -8.49
CA ALA A 550 -25.14 19.21 -7.82
C ALA A 550 -24.94 17.90 -8.62
N LEU A 551 -24.66 17.99 -9.92
CA LEU A 551 -24.32 16.82 -10.74
C LEU A 551 -22.85 16.41 -10.59
N MET A 552 -22.05 17.20 -9.88
CA MET A 552 -20.60 17.08 -9.79
C MET A 552 -20.11 16.85 -8.35
N ASP A 553 -21.01 16.49 -7.42
CA ASP A 553 -20.68 16.26 -6.02
C ASP A 553 -19.48 15.29 -5.91
N ASP A 554 -19.51 14.17 -6.61
CA ASP A 554 -18.49 13.12 -6.63
C ASP A 554 -17.06 13.62 -6.95
N ILE A 555 -16.91 14.56 -7.89
CA ILE A 555 -15.59 15.07 -8.30
C ILE A 555 -15.16 16.30 -7.49
N THR A 556 -16.09 16.95 -6.80
CA THR A 556 -15.83 18.17 -6.02
C THR A 556 -15.51 17.90 -4.56
N LEU A 557 -15.75 16.69 -4.07
CA LEU A 557 -15.58 16.29 -2.66
C LEU A 557 -14.17 16.50 -2.09
N GLU A 558 -13.12 16.12 -2.81
CA GLU A 558 -11.73 16.38 -2.34
C GLU A 558 -11.43 17.90 -2.29
N GLY A 559 -11.98 18.64 -3.25
CA GLY A 559 -11.94 20.10 -3.24
C GLY A 559 -12.72 20.70 -2.07
N LEU A 560 -13.87 20.11 -1.73
CA LEU A 560 -14.67 20.49 -0.58
C LEU A 560 -13.91 20.23 0.73
N ARG A 561 -13.28 19.06 0.88
CA ARG A 561 -12.41 18.75 2.03
C ARG A 561 -11.28 19.75 2.18
N THR A 562 -10.58 20.06 1.09
CA THR A 562 -9.52 21.08 1.09
C THR A 562 -10.07 22.45 1.50
N SER A 563 -11.24 22.83 0.96
CA SER A 563 -11.95 24.05 1.30
C SER A 563 -12.37 24.11 2.78
N GLU A 564 -12.83 23.00 3.37
CA GLU A 564 -13.16 22.92 4.80
C GLU A 564 -11.92 23.10 5.69
N ARG A 565 -10.80 22.43 5.34
CA ARG A 565 -9.52 22.61 6.06
C ARG A 565 -9.07 24.07 6.06
N MET A 566 -9.20 24.74 4.92
CA MET A 566 -8.86 26.15 4.80
C MET A 566 -9.82 27.05 5.60
N LEU A 567 -11.12 26.73 5.64
CA LEU A 567 -12.10 27.49 6.43
C LEU A 567 -11.76 27.52 7.91
N MET A 568 -11.29 26.41 8.47
CA MET A 568 -10.90 26.36 9.88
C MET A 568 -9.83 27.39 10.23
N GLU A 569 -8.80 27.49 9.39
CA GLU A 569 -7.73 28.48 9.60
C GLU A 569 -8.18 29.91 9.25
N ILE A 570 -9.07 30.07 8.27
CA ILE A 570 -9.72 31.36 7.97
C ILE A 570 -10.51 31.86 9.18
N ASP A 571 -11.31 31.00 9.81
CA ASP A 571 -12.12 31.36 10.99
C ASP A 571 -11.22 31.71 12.18
N ARG A 572 -10.12 30.97 12.38
CA ARG A 572 -9.10 31.30 13.38
C ARG A 572 -8.49 32.69 13.15
N LEU A 573 -8.14 33.01 11.91
CA LEU A 573 -7.60 34.33 11.54
C LEU A 573 -8.64 35.44 11.65
N ALA A 574 -9.94 35.14 11.50
CA ALA A 574 -11.00 36.13 11.61
C ALA A 574 -11.19 36.64 13.06
N GLU A 575 -10.92 35.81 14.07
CA GLU A 575 -11.11 36.20 15.47
C GLU A 575 -10.02 37.15 15.99
N ASN A 576 -8.74 36.86 15.70
CA ASN A 576 -7.60 37.60 16.27
C ASN A 576 -6.40 37.73 15.32
N GLY A 577 -6.55 37.38 14.04
CA GLY A 577 -5.44 37.31 13.07
C GLY A 577 -5.25 38.58 12.22
N PRO A 578 -4.10 38.74 11.55
CA PRO A 578 -3.87 39.84 10.62
C PRO A 578 -4.83 39.80 9.41
N TYR A 579 -5.55 40.90 9.15
CA TYR A 579 -6.54 40.97 8.07
C TYR A 579 -5.99 40.57 6.69
N LEU A 580 -4.75 40.95 6.35
CA LEU A 580 -4.15 40.56 5.07
C LEU A 580 -3.88 39.05 4.98
N GLN A 581 -3.53 38.39 6.08
CA GLN A 581 -3.34 36.93 6.10
C GLN A 581 -4.68 36.21 5.95
N TRP A 582 -5.71 36.69 6.66
CA TRP A 582 -7.09 36.22 6.49
C TRP A 582 -7.56 36.36 5.04
N LEU A 583 -7.34 37.54 4.43
CA LEU A 583 -7.75 37.83 3.05
C LEU A 583 -6.98 36.98 2.04
N ARG A 584 -5.67 36.81 2.23
CA ARG A 584 -4.82 35.95 1.39
C ARG A 584 -5.35 34.52 1.38
N LEU A 585 -5.58 33.93 2.56
CA LEU A 585 -6.06 32.55 2.68
C LEU A 585 -7.49 32.40 2.12
N SER A 586 -8.33 33.42 2.28
CA SER A 586 -9.67 33.46 1.69
C SER A 586 -9.63 33.47 0.15
N LEU A 587 -8.69 34.21 -0.45
CA LEU A 587 -8.48 34.23 -1.91
C LEU A 587 -7.87 32.92 -2.43
N GLU A 588 -6.92 32.33 -1.70
CA GLU A 588 -6.39 31.00 -2.01
C GLU A 588 -7.51 29.96 -2.04
N ARG A 589 -8.41 30.00 -1.05
CA ARG A 589 -9.57 29.09 -0.99
C ARG A 589 -10.49 29.27 -2.19
N LEU A 590 -10.80 30.50 -2.60
CA LEU A 590 -11.63 30.76 -3.77
C LEU A 590 -10.97 30.27 -5.07
N ASN A 591 -9.66 30.46 -5.21
CA ASN A 591 -8.89 29.96 -6.35
C ASN A 591 -8.90 28.43 -6.40
N GLU A 592 -8.77 27.77 -5.25
CA GLU A 592 -8.85 26.31 -5.15
C GLU A 592 -10.23 25.78 -5.54
N ILE A 593 -11.31 26.41 -5.05
CA ILE A 593 -12.68 26.11 -5.49
C ILE A 593 -12.81 26.26 -7.01
N ASN A 594 -12.25 27.32 -7.59
CA ASN A 594 -12.28 27.56 -9.04
C ASN A 594 -11.54 26.47 -9.82
N ARG A 595 -10.38 26.04 -9.34
CA ARG A 595 -9.56 24.95 -9.92
C ARG A 595 -10.36 23.65 -10.01
N VAL A 596 -11.02 23.28 -8.91
CA VAL A 596 -11.86 22.08 -8.81
C VAL A 596 -13.05 22.16 -9.79
N ARG A 597 -13.72 23.31 -9.86
CA ARG A 597 -14.82 23.55 -10.81
C ARG A 597 -14.39 23.42 -12.27
N MET A 598 -13.26 24.03 -12.62
CA MET A 598 -12.69 23.97 -13.98
C MET A 598 -12.38 22.53 -14.39
N ASN A 599 -11.74 21.76 -13.51
CA ASN A 599 -11.43 20.35 -13.76
C ASN A 599 -12.70 19.53 -14.01
N GLY A 600 -13.68 19.63 -13.10
CA GLY A 600 -14.92 18.86 -13.23
C GLY A 600 -15.75 19.26 -14.46
N LEU A 601 -15.83 20.56 -14.79
CA LEU A 601 -16.54 21.03 -15.98
C LEU A 601 -15.88 20.54 -17.26
N SER A 602 -14.54 20.49 -17.30
CA SER A 602 -13.82 19.98 -18.46
C SER A 602 -14.15 18.51 -18.74
N ILE A 603 -14.20 17.68 -17.70
CA ILE A 603 -14.57 16.26 -17.83
C ILE A 603 -16.04 16.12 -18.24
N MET A 604 -16.94 16.87 -17.60
CA MET A 604 -18.37 16.85 -17.95
C MET A 604 -18.62 17.31 -19.38
N LYS A 605 -17.92 18.36 -19.83
CA LYS A 605 -17.97 18.87 -21.20
C LYS A 605 -17.61 17.79 -22.19
N SER A 606 -16.46 17.14 -22.01
CA SER A 606 -15.99 16.08 -22.88
C SER A 606 -17.00 14.91 -22.94
N GLY A 607 -17.53 14.47 -21.80
CA GLY A 607 -18.57 13.43 -21.76
C GLY A 607 -19.84 13.80 -22.51
N VAL A 608 -20.35 15.02 -22.30
CA VAL A 608 -21.55 15.53 -22.98
C VAL A 608 -21.33 15.71 -24.49
N GLU A 609 -20.17 16.24 -24.90
CA GLU A 609 -19.80 16.39 -26.31
C GLU A 609 -19.68 15.02 -26.99
N ASN A 610 -19.03 14.05 -26.35
CA ASN A 610 -18.92 12.68 -26.85
C ASN A 610 -20.29 12.01 -26.98
N ALA A 611 -21.20 12.23 -26.01
CA ALA A 611 -22.56 11.71 -26.08
C ALA A 611 -23.36 12.32 -27.23
N ILE A 612 -23.24 13.64 -27.45
CA ILE A 612 -23.88 14.31 -28.61
C ILE A 612 -23.29 13.78 -29.93
N GLN A 613 -21.97 13.69 -30.04
CA GLN A 613 -21.30 13.19 -31.24
C GLN A 613 -21.67 11.72 -31.53
N SER A 614 -21.77 10.89 -30.49
CA SER A 614 -22.22 9.50 -30.63
C SER A 614 -23.64 9.44 -31.18
N MET A 615 -24.56 10.26 -30.68
CA MET A 615 -25.92 10.33 -31.23
C MET A 615 -25.95 10.74 -32.70
N GLU A 616 -25.12 11.72 -33.10
CA GLU A 616 -25.10 12.25 -34.48
C GLU A 616 -24.44 11.30 -35.50
N LYS A 617 -23.48 10.48 -35.06
CA LYS A 617 -22.65 9.62 -35.93
C LYS A 617 -22.99 8.13 -35.86
N ASN A 618 -23.54 7.64 -34.76
CA ASN A 618 -23.71 6.21 -34.57
C ASN A 618 -24.83 5.68 -35.50
N PRO A 619 -24.54 4.69 -36.37
CA PRO A 619 -25.51 4.13 -37.32
C PRO A 619 -26.81 3.65 -36.64
N ALA A 620 -26.69 3.24 -35.37
CA ALA A 620 -27.79 2.90 -34.47
C ALA A 620 -28.95 3.93 -34.45
N PHE A 621 -28.63 5.22 -34.48
CA PHE A 621 -29.62 6.30 -34.37
C PHE A 621 -30.06 6.87 -35.71
N HIS A 622 -29.40 6.48 -36.80
CA HIS A 622 -29.64 6.97 -38.14
C HIS A 622 -29.78 5.81 -39.14
N PRO A 623 -30.81 4.95 -39.01
CA PRO A 623 -31.02 3.82 -39.93
C PRO A 623 -31.19 4.27 -41.39
N GLU A 624 -31.58 5.53 -41.62
CA GLU A 624 -31.64 6.17 -42.93
C GLU A 624 -30.27 6.51 -43.55
N LYS A 625 -29.23 6.72 -42.72
CA LYS A 625 -27.84 6.90 -43.18
C LYS A 625 -27.18 5.52 -43.27
N LYS A 626 -27.28 4.87 -44.44
CA LYS A 626 -26.56 3.61 -44.71
C LYS A 626 -25.05 3.82 -44.68
N LEU A 627 -24.44 3.75 -43.50
CA LEU A 627 -22.99 3.62 -43.34
C LEU A 627 -22.56 2.24 -43.82
N SER A 628 -21.41 2.16 -44.49
CA SER A 628 -20.77 0.89 -44.78
C SER A 628 -20.33 0.18 -43.48
N LEU A 629 -20.19 -1.16 -43.52
CA LEU A 629 -19.69 -1.91 -42.36
C LEU A 629 -18.30 -1.42 -41.91
N LEU A 630 -17.46 -0.97 -42.86
CA LEU A 630 -16.14 -0.43 -42.56
C LEU A 630 -16.21 0.93 -41.82
N GLU A 631 -17.12 1.83 -42.22
CA GLU A 631 -17.32 3.11 -41.52
C GLU A 631 -17.88 2.91 -40.10
N ALA A 632 -18.80 1.96 -39.93
CA ALA A 632 -19.31 1.59 -38.61
C ALA A 632 -18.18 0.99 -37.75
N LEU A 633 -17.34 0.15 -38.33
CA LEU A 633 -16.20 -0.45 -37.64
C LEU A 633 -15.18 0.61 -37.19
N ARG A 634 -14.86 1.59 -38.04
CA ARG A 634 -14.01 2.74 -37.69
C ARG A 634 -14.57 3.55 -36.53
N PHE A 635 -15.87 3.85 -36.57
CA PHE A 635 -16.54 4.57 -35.48
C PHE A 635 -16.40 3.84 -34.14
N PHE A 636 -16.68 2.54 -34.10
CA PHE A 636 -16.56 1.75 -32.86
C PHE A 636 -15.12 1.58 -32.39
N HIS A 637 -14.14 1.56 -33.31
CA HIS A 637 -12.73 1.54 -32.94
C HIS A 637 -12.28 2.90 -32.36
N GLU A 638 -12.72 4.03 -32.91
CA GLU A 638 -12.43 5.37 -32.37
C GLU A 638 -13.01 5.58 -30.97
N THR A 639 -14.15 4.95 -30.65
CA THR A 639 -14.81 5.06 -29.34
C THR A 639 -14.43 3.96 -28.34
N ASP A 640 -13.47 3.09 -28.69
CA ASP A 640 -13.02 1.92 -27.89
C ASP A 640 -14.14 0.90 -27.57
N ASP A 641 -15.20 0.87 -28.38
CA ASP A 641 -16.36 -0.01 -28.26
C ASP A 641 -16.14 -1.34 -29.02
N LEU A 642 -15.13 -2.08 -28.54
CA LEU A 642 -14.65 -3.31 -29.17
C LEU A 642 -15.72 -4.42 -29.24
N ALA A 643 -16.66 -4.44 -28.30
CA ALA A 643 -17.78 -5.38 -28.29
C ALA A 643 -18.73 -5.14 -29.47
N SER A 644 -19.07 -3.88 -29.78
CA SER A 644 -19.84 -3.53 -30.98
C SER A 644 -19.02 -3.73 -32.26
N ALA A 645 -17.73 -3.37 -32.26
CA ALA A 645 -16.84 -3.63 -33.39
C ALA A 645 -16.81 -5.12 -33.78
N ARG A 646 -16.76 -6.02 -32.78
CA ARG A 646 -16.82 -7.47 -32.99
C ARG A 646 -18.11 -7.93 -33.67
N LYS A 647 -19.26 -7.38 -33.27
CA LYS A 647 -20.57 -7.69 -33.90
C LYS A 647 -20.59 -7.26 -35.37
N VAL A 648 -20.02 -6.09 -35.70
CA VAL A 648 -19.88 -5.62 -37.08
C VAL A 648 -18.96 -6.53 -37.89
N ILE A 649 -17.80 -6.93 -37.35
CA ILE A 649 -16.88 -7.88 -38.00
C ILE A 649 -17.55 -9.23 -38.29
N GLY A 650 -18.46 -9.68 -37.43
CA GLY A 650 -19.24 -10.91 -37.65
C GLY A 650 -20.12 -10.88 -38.90
N GLN A 651 -20.50 -9.68 -39.37
CA GLN A 651 -21.34 -9.47 -40.55
C GLN A 651 -20.52 -9.31 -41.85
N MET A 652 -19.21 -9.13 -41.75
CA MET A 652 -18.30 -8.92 -42.88
C MET A 652 -17.99 -10.23 -43.63
N SER A 653 -17.69 -10.14 -44.93
CA SER A 653 -17.19 -11.26 -45.73
C SER A 653 -15.78 -11.69 -45.31
N ASP A 654 -15.31 -12.85 -45.78
CA ASP A 654 -13.95 -13.31 -45.46
C ASP A 654 -12.88 -12.43 -46.13
N GLU A 655 -13.15 -11.86 -47.29
CA GLU A 655 -12.27 -10.87 -47.93
C GLU A 655 -12.17 -9.59 -47.09
N GLU A 656 -13.31 -9.06 -46.62
CA GLU A 656 -13.37 -7.87 -45.77
C GLU A 656 -12.64 -8.09 -44.43
N LYS A 657 -12.80 -9.26 -43.81
CA LYS A 657 -12.11 -9.63 -42.55
C LYS A 657 -10.59 -9.69 -42.66
N ASN A 658 -10.06 -9.80 -43.88
CA ASN A 658 -8.63 -9.86 -44.17
C ASN A 658 -8.03 -8.52 -44.59
N MET A 659 -8.82 -7.44 -44.63
CA MET A 659 -8.29 -6.08 -44.80
C MET A 659 -7.41 -5.68 -43.61
N ASP A 660 -6.29 -5.00 -43.85
CA ASP A 660 -5.31 -4.63 -42.81
C ASP A 660 -5.94 -3.87 -41.62
N GLU A 661 -6.86 -2.95 -41.89
CA GLU A 661 -7.58 -2.17 -40.86
C GLU A 661 -8.50 -3.06 -39.99
N VAL A 662 -9.13 -4.06 -40.60
CA VAL A 662 -9.97 -5.02 -39.89
C VAL A 662 -9.11 -5.99 -39.08
N LEU A 663 -7.95 -6.40 -39.61
CA LEU A 663 -6.97 -7.21 -38.90
C LEU A 663 -6.44 -6.49 -37.65
N LEU A 664 -6.17 -5.18 -37.73
CA LEU A 664 -5.78 -4.37 -36.57
C LEU A 664 -6.82 -4.45 -35.45
N ILE A 665 -8.10 -4.26 -35.78
CA ILE A 665 -9.17 -4.25 -34.78
C ILE A 665 -9.42 -5.66 -34.23
N ARG A 666 -9.39 -6.70 -35.07
CA ARG A 666 -9.46 -8.10 -34.65
C ARG A 666 -8.31 -8.48 -33.71
N GLY A 667 -7.10 -7.99 -33.98
CA GLY A 667 -5.92 -8.20 -33.14
C GLY A 667 -6.07 -7.54 -31.78
N LYS A 668 -6.59 -6.31 -31.73
CA LYS A 668 -6.92 -5.61 -30.46
C LYS A 668 -7.97 -6.38 -29.66
N ILE A 669 -9.05 -6.83 -30.30
CA ILE A 669 -10.09 -7.66 -29.65
C ILE A 669 -9.49 -8.94 -29.07
N ALA A 670 -8.63 -9.65 -29.83
CA ALA A 670 -7.98 -10.86 -29.36
C ALA A 670 -7.07 -10.61 -28.16
N ALA A 671 -6.25 -9.54 -28.19
CA ALA A 671 -5.40 -9.16 -27.06
C ALA A 671 -6.21 -8.83 -25.80
N THR A 672 -7.31 -8.09 -25.97
CA THR A 672 -8.26 -7.75 -24.91
C THR A 672 -8.94 -8.99 -24.30
N TYR A 673 -9.12 -10.07 -25.08
CA TYR A 673 -9.62 -11.36 -24.59
C TYR A 673 -8.51 -12.29 -24.08
N MET A 674 -7.28 -11.80 -24.00
CA MET A 674 -6.10 -12.55 -23.57
C MET A 674 -5.74 -13.73 -24.49
N ASP A 675 -6.19 -13.68 -25.74
CA ASP A 675 -5.80 -14.59 -26.82
C ASP A 675 -4.60 -13.98 -27.57
N TYR A 676 -3.45 -13.94 -26.88
CA TYR A 676 -2.25 -13.23 -27.32
C TYR A 676 -1.63 -13.84 -28.59
N GLU A 677 -1.69 -15.17 -28.72
CA GLU A 677 -1.21 -15.86 -29.93
C GLU A 677 -1.99 -15.42 -31.16
N LYS A 678 -3.32 -15.40 -31.07
CA LYS A 678 -4.18 -14.92 -32.15
C LYS A 678 -3.97 -13.44 -32.41
N ALA A 679 -3.81 -12.63 -31.38
CA ALA A 679 -3.54 -11.19 -31.53
C ALA A 679 -2.24 -10.95 -32.32
N ASN A 680 -1.14 -11.59 -31.91
CA ASN A 680 0.15 -11.48 -32.57
C ASN A 680 0.12 -12.04 -34.01
N GLY A 681 -0.57 -13.16 -34.23
CA GLY A 681 -0.77 -13.73 -35.56
C GLY A 681 -1.62 -12.85 -36.50
N LEU A 682 -2.53 -12.03 -35.96
CA LEU A 682 -3.28 -11.04 -36.73
C LEU A 682 -2.45 -9.79 -37.02
N PHE A 683 -1.69 -9.28 -36.05
CA PHE A 683 -0.82 -8.13 -36.24
C PHE A 683 0.31 -8.40 -37.23
N ALA A 684 0.86 -9.63 -37.26
CA ALA A 684 1.90 -10.02 -38.21
C ALA A 684 1.44 -10.00 -39.68
N LYS A 685 0.13 -9.99 -39.94
CA LYS A 685 -0.46 -9.94 -41.29
C LYS A 685 -0.71 -8.52 -41.79
N ILE A 686 -0.41 -7.49 -40.99
CA ILE A 686 -0.62 -6.09 -41.35
C ILE A 686 0.60 -5.59 -42.12
N HIS A 687 0.40 -5.10 -43.33
CA HIS A 687 1.51 -4.67 -44.21
C HIS A 687 1.75 -3.15 -44.23
N PRO A 688 0.72 -2.27 -44.21
CA PRO A 688 0.92 -0.84 -44.37
C PRO A 688 1.69 -0.20 -43.18
N PRO A 689 2.76 0.59 -43.43
CA PRO A 689 3.53 1.24 -42.36
C PRO A 689 2.71 2.10 -41.39
N PRO A 690 1.66 2.86 -41.81
CA PRO A 690 0.84 3.62 -40.87
C PRO A 690 0.07 2.75 -39.87
N LEU A 691 -0.44 1.58 -40.31
CA LEU A 691 -1.16 0.66 -39.44
C LEU A 691 -0.21 -0.11 -38.52
N GLN A 692 1.00 -0.43 -38.99
CA GLN A 692 2.05 -0.99 -38.14
C GLN A 692 2.40 -0.05 -36.98
N LYS A 693 2.50 1.26 -37.22
CA LYS A 693 2.69 2.26 -36.16
C LYS A 693 1.55 2.29 -35.15
N GLU A 694 0.32 2.03 -35.57
CA GLU A 694 -0.83 1.92 -34.66
C GLU A 694 -0.79 0.64 -33.83
N VAL A 695 -0.22 -0.47 -34.35
CA VAL A 695 0.09 -1.66 -33.55
C VAL A 695 1.17 -1.33 -32.50
N ASP A 696 2.25 -0.67 -32.89
CA ASP A 696 3.34 -0.31 -31.97
C ASP A 696 2.83 0.63 -30.86
N LYS A 697 1.99 1.61 -31.22
CA LYS A 697 1.32 2.51 -30.27
C LYS A 697 0.38 1.75 -29.32
N PHE A 698 -0.35 0.77 -29.83
CA PHE A 698 -1.18 -0.10 -29.01
C PHE A 698 -0.34 -0.92 -28.03
N ARG A 699 0.73 -1.57 -28.49
CA ARG A 699 1.66 -2.34 -27.64
C ARG A 699 2.34 -1.47 -26.60
N LYS A 700 2.77 -0.27 -26.96
CA LYS A 700 3.32 0.71 -26.01
C LYS A 700 2.30 1.08 -24.94
N LYS A 701 1.09 1.50 -25.33
CA LYS A 701 0.02 1.83 -24.37
C LYS A 701 -0.32 0.64 -23.48
N TRP A 702 -0.34 -0.58 -24.03
CA TRP A 702 -0.52 -1.82 -23.28
C TRP A 702 0.59 -1.98 -22.23
N GLY A 703 1.85 -1.88 -22.64
CA GLY A 703 3.01 -1.94 -21.76
C GLY A 703 2.98 -0.91 -20.64
N ASP A 704 2.68 0.36 -20.96
CA ASP A 704 2.53 1.44 -19.99
C ASP A 704 1.43 1.10 -18.95
N THR A 705 0.25 0.68 -19.42
CA THR A 705 -0.90 0.32 -18.57
C THR A 705 -0.55 -0.79 -17.57
N TYR A 706 0.10 -1.85 -18.04
CA TYR A 706 0.47 -2.99 -17.18
C TYR A 706 1.69 -2.72 -16.30
N THR A 707 2.56 -1.79 -16.70
CA THR A 707 3.63 -1.27 -15.83
C THR A 707 3.01 -0.57 -14.61
N ASP A 708 2.04 0.31 -14.84
CA ASP A 708 1.33 1.02 -13.76
C ASP A 708 0.58 0.03 -12.85
N PHE A 709 -0.14 -0.94 -13.40
CA PHE A 709 -0.83 -1.95 -12.60
C PHE A 709 0.10 -2.75 -11.71
N ALA A 710 1.25 -3.17 -12.24
CA ALA A 710 2.22 -3.95 -11.49
C ALA A 710 2.97 -3.10 -10.45
N ALA A 711 3.25 -1.83 -10.75
CA ALA A 711 3.96 -0.92 -9.84
C ALA A 711 3.11 -0.51 -8.63
N LEU A 712 1.81 -0.27 -8.81
CA LEU A 712 0.89 0.21 -7.76
C LEU A 712 0.68 -0.79 -6.60
N ARG A 713 1.11 -2.05 -6.74
CA ARG A 713 0.84 -3.13 -5.76
C ARG A 713 2.09 -3.82 -5.20
N THR A 714 3.27 -3.20 -5.38
CA THR A 714 4.59 -3.73 -4.96
C THR A 714 4.74 -4.01 -3.46
N SER A 715 3.93 -3.38 -2.61
CA SER A 715 3.97 -3.56 -1.14
C SER A 715 2.85 -4.45 -0.58
N ALA A 716 1.76 -4.66 -1.33
CA ALA A 716 0.56 -5.32 -0.82
C ALA A 716 0.38 -6.76 -1.33
N ASN A 717 0.74 -7.07 -2.59
CA ASN A 717 0.59 -8.43 -3.14
C ASN A 717 1.47 -8.67 -4.38
N ILE A 718 2.54 -9.46 -4.22
CA ILE A 718 3.51 -9.75 -5.29
C ILE A 718 2.92 -10.61 -6.41
N ARG A 719 2.03 -11.58 -6.10
CA ARG A 719 1.45 -12.49 -7.10
C ARG A 719 0.59 -11.76 -8.13
N VAL A 720 -0.22 -10.80 -7.68
CA VAL A 720 -1.02 -9.96 -8.59
C VAL A 720 -0.12 -9.14 -9.49
N SER A 721 0.96 -8.57 -8.95
CA SER A 721 1.92 -7.77 -9.69
C SER A 721 2.62 -8.60 -10.78
N LEU A 722 3.05 -9.82 -10.47
CA LEU A 722 3.64 -10.75 -11.44
C LEU A 722 2.66 -11.14 -12.55
N ARG A 723 1.41 -11.44 -12.21
CA ARG A 723 0.37 -11.75 -13.21
C ARG A 723 0.09 -10.55 -14.13
N MET A 724 0.10 -9.32 -13.62
CA MET A 724 -0.05 -8.12 -14.46
C MET A 724 1.18 -7.91 -15.36
N LEU A 725 2.39 -8.15 -14.85
CA LEU A 725 3.62 -8.11 -15.66
C LEU A 725 3.56 -9.12 -16.82
N GLN A 726 3.15 -10.35 -16.54
CA GLN A 726 2.98 -11.40 -17.54
C GLN A 726 2.04 -10.95 -18.67
N LYS A 727 0.86 -10.43 -18.32
CA LYS A 727 -0.11 -9.91 -19.29
C LYS A 727 0.44 -8.75 -20.12
N GLY A 728 1.23 -7.88 -19.49
CA GLY A 728 1.93 -6.80 -20.18
C GLY A 728 2.92 -7.33 -21.21
N LEU A 729 3.81 -8.23 -20.78
CA LEU A 729 4.90 -8.79 -21.59
C LEU A 729 4.39 -9.65 -22.75
N ALA A 730 3.24 -10.32 -22.60
CA ALA A 730 2.65 -11.14 -23.66
C ALA A 730 2.32 -10.35 -24.95
N MET A 731 2.01 -9.06 -24.82
CA MET A 731 1.73 -8.17 -25.96
C MET A 731 2.82 -7.14 -26.21
N ALA A 732 3.65 -6.83 -25.21
CA ALA A 732 4.70 -5.83 -25.28
C ALA A 732 6.01 -6.36 -24.65
N PRO A 733 6.64 -7.39 -25.26
CA PRO A 733 7.82 -8.05 -24.69
C PRO A 733 9.03 -7.11 -24.59
N ASP A 734 9.18 -6.17 -25.52
CA ASP A 734 10.29 -5.21 -25.56
C ASP A 734 10.03 -3.94 -24.73
N HIS A 735 8.98 -3.93 -23.90
CA HIS A 735 8.60 -2.73 -23.16
C HIS A 735 9.52 -2.49 -21.96
N TYR A 736 10.38 -1.47 -22.08
CA TYR A 736 11.37 -1.10 -21.05
C TYR A 736 10.82 -1.05 -19.62
N GLY A 737 9.65 -0.43 -19.42
CA GLY A 737 9.05 -0.32 -18.08
C GLY A 737 8.66 -1.65 -17.45
N LEU A 738 8.20 -2.62 -18.27
CA LEU A 738 7.82 -3.95 -17.80
C LEU A 738 9.06 -4.77 -17.47
N THR A 739 10.06 -4.75 -18.35
CA THR A 739 11.34 -5.46 -18.15
C THR A 739 12.06 -4.95 -16.91
N LEU A 740 12.14 -3.63 -16.72
CA LEU A 740 12.77 -3.03 -15.55
C LEU A 740 12.06 -3.43 -14.25
N LEU A 741 10.73 -3.42 -14.26
CA LEU A 741 9.93 -3.78 -13.08
C LEU A 741 10.06 -5.28 -12.76
N LEU A 742 10.05 -6.14 -13.77
CA LEU A 742 10.33 -7.58 -13.65
C LEU A 742 11.71 -7.82 -13.01
N GLN A 743 12.77 -7.23 -13.55
CA GLN A 743 14.13 -7.36 -13.02
C GLN A 743 14.21 -6.88 -11.56
N ARG A 744 13.56 -5.76 -11.23
CA ARG A 744 13.51 -5.24 -9.86
C ARG A 744 12.80 -6.20 -8.89
N PHE A 745 11.68 -6.80 -9.31
CA PHE A 745 10.98 -7.80 -8.49
C PHE A 745 11.82 -9.05 -8.28
N PHE A 746 12.47 -9.54 -9.35
CA PHE A 746 13.32 -10.72 -9.30
C PHE A 746 14.51 -10.52 -8.36
N ARG A 747 15.22 -9.39 -8.46
CA ARG A 747 16.32 -9.05 -7.54
C ARG A 747 15.90 -8.95 -6.08
N ARG A 748 14.75 -8.32 -5.81
CA ARG A 748 14.22 -8.23 -4.44
C ARG A 748 13.92 -9.62 -3.87
N MET A 749 13.43 -10.53 -4.70
CA MET A 749 13.22 -11.92 -4.33
C MET A 749 14.55 -12.65 -4.08
N LEU A 750 15.53 -12.54 -4.98
CA LEU A 750 16.86 -13.14 -4.81
C LEU A 750 17.50 -12.72 -3.48
N HIS A 751 17.47 -11.42 -3.19
CA HIS A 751 17.92 -10.88 -1.91
C HIS A 751 17.18 -11.50 -0.72
N SER A 752 15.88 -11.75 -0.85
CA SER A 752 15.07 -12.35 0.22
C SER A 752 15.38 -13.84 0.42
N LEU A 753 15.70 -14.56 -0.67
CA LEU A 753 16.13 -15.96 -0.64
C LEU A 753 17.52 -16.12 -0.02
N GLN A 754 18.47 -15.25 -0.37
CA GLN A 754 19.84 -15.26 0.15
C GLN A 754 19.89 -14.97 1.65
N GLN A 755 19.00 -14.11 2.15
CA GLN A 755 18.90 -13.74 3.57
C GLN A 755 18.19 -14.81 4.44
N GLY A 756 17.79 -15.95 3.87
CA GLY A 756 17.16 -17.04 4.62
C GLY A 756 15.86 -16.65 5.33
N LEU A 757 15.15 -15.62 4.86
CA LEU A 757 13.90 -15.14 5.47
C LEU A 757 12.85 -16.27 5.49
N GLU A 758 11.98 -16.29 6.50
CA GLU A 758 10.94 -17.33 6.68
C GLU A 758 10.06 -17.56 5.42
N GLN A 759 9.90 -16.54 4.57
CA GLN A 759 9.12 -16.62 3.33
C GLN A 759 9.88 -17.22 2.13
N GLY A 760 11.17 -17.53 2.30
CA GLY A 760 12.07 -17.94 1.21
C GLY A 760 11.59 -19.15 0.41
N PRO A 761 11.22 -20.28 1.03
CA PRO A 761 10.73 -21.46 0.30
C PRO A 761 9.46 -21.18 -0.52
N ALA A 762 8.52 -20.40 0.02
CA ALA A 762 7.29 -20.04 -0.66
C ALA A 762 7.52 -19.07 -1.84
N LEU A 763 8.51 -18.18 -1.73
CA LEU A 763 8.92 -17.30 -2.82
C LEU A 763 9.65 -18.07 -3.92
N LEU A 764 10.50 -19.03 -3.57
CA LEU A 764 11.19 -19.88 -4.56
C LEU A 764 10.18 -20.65 -5.41
N ALA A 765 9.28 -21.39 -4.75
CA ALA A 765 8.24 -22.17 -5.44
C ALA A 765 7.36 -21.29 -6.35
N LEU A 766 6.98 -20.09 -5.89
CA LEU A 766 6.20 -19.15 -6.70
C LEU A 766 6.91 -18.76 -8.01
N TRP A 767 8.21 -18.51 -7.95
CA TRP A 767 8.98 -18.12 -9.13
C TRP A 767 9.31 -19.30 -10.04
N GLU A 768 9.49 -20.51 -9.49
CA GLU A 768 9.61 -21.74 -10.28
C GLU A 768 8.34 -22.00 -11.09
N ASP A 769 7.17 -21.94 -10.43
CA ASP A 769 5.88 -22.05 -11.10
C ASP A 769 5.79 -21.01 -12.24
N TRP A 770 6.14 -19.76 -11.93
CA TRP A 770 6.01 -18.67 -12.89
C TRP A 770 6.97 -18.76 -14.08
N LEU A 771 8.23 -19.18 -13.87
CA LEU A 771 9.20 -19.42 -14.94
C LEU A 771 8.77 -20.60 -15.82
N SER A 772 8.21 -21.67 -15.23
CA SER A 772 7.70 -22.82 -15.98
C SER A 772 6.53 -22.45 -16.89
N GLU A 773 5.65 -21.56 -16.42
CA GLU A 773 4.52 -21.03 -17.20
C GLU A 773 4.95 -20.05 -18.30
N ASN A 774 6.17 -19.49 -18.23
CA ASN A 774 6.59 -18.37 -19.07
C ASN A 774 8.06 -18.50 -19.54
N PRO A 775 8.32 -19.32 -20.58
CA PRO A 775 9.68 -19.66 -21.02
C PRO A 775 10.48 -18.48 -21.61
N MET A 776 9.83 -17.36 -21.94
CA MET A 776 10.48 -16.14 -22.44
C MET A 776 11.13 -15.27 -21.35
N ILE A 777 10.79 -15.50 -20.08
CA ILE A 777 11.21 -14.64 -18.97
C ILE A 777 12.71 -14.70 -18.68
N PRO A 778 13.39 -15.87 -18.72
CA PRO A 778 14.84 -15.93 -18.55
C PRO A 778 15.62 -14.99 -19.48
N GLU A 779 15.16 -14.79 -20.72
CA GLU A 779 15.80 -13.87 -21.68
C GLU A 779 15.64 -12.39 -21.31
N LEU A 780 14.64 -12.05 -20.49
CA LEU A 780 14.36 -10.70 -20.03
C LEU A 780 15.06 -10.37 -18.70
N LEU A 781 15.63 -11.37 -18.02
CA LEU A 781 16.38 -11.22 -16.78
C LEU A 781 17.87 -10.95 -17.06
N SER A 782 18.57 -10.40 -16.07
CA SER A 782 20.03 -10.34 -16.12
C SER A 782 20.59 -11.77 -16.08
N PRO A 783 21.58 -12.12 -16.93
CA PRO A 783 22.26 -13.41 -16.86
C PRO A 783 22.78 -13.74 -15.45
N SER A 784 23.38 -12.75 -14.77
CA SER A 784 23.85 -12.85 -13.38
C SER A 784 22.72 -13.18 -12.39
N ASP A 785 21.60 -12.46 -12.48
CA ASP A 785 20.45 -12.67 -11.58
C ASP A 785 19.86 -14.07 -11.79
N PHE A 786 19.70 -14.49 -13.05
CA PHE A 786 19.14 -15.81 -13.39
C PHE A 786 20.08 -16.96 -12.98
N ALA A 787 21.40 -16.79 -13.15
CA ALA A 787 22.38 -17.75 -12.63
C ALA A 787 22.28 -17.87 -11.10
N THR A 788 22.20 -16.75 -10.39
CA THR A 788 22.02 -16.73 -8.93
C THR A 788 20.75 -17.46 -8.48
N PHE A 789 19.65 -17.33 -9.23
CA PHE A 789 18.41 -18.07 -8.96
C PHE A 789 18.61 -19.58 -9.08
N LEU A 790 19.23 -20.04 -10.18
CA LEU A 790 19.50 -21.46 -10.41
C LEU A 790 20.43 -22.05 -9.34
N GLU A 791 21.40 -21.27 -8.85
CA GLU A 791 22.27 -21.68 -7.74
C GLU A 791 21.49 -21.91 -6.44
N ILE A 792 20.66 -20.95 -6.03
CA ILE A 792 19.84 -21.07 -4.81
C ILE A 792 18.86 -22.26 -4.91
N ARG A 793 18.34 -22.50 -6.11
CA ARG A 793 17.48 -23.64 -6.41
C ARG A 793 18.22 -24.97 -6.24
N ALA A 794 19.43 -25.09 -6.77
CA ALA A 794 20.26 -26.30 -6.63
C ALA A 794 20.63 -26.61 -5.17
N GLU A 795 20.94 -25.58 -4.37
CA GLU A 795 21.30 -25.72 -2.95
C GLU A 795 20.15 -26.24 -2.08
N LYS A 796 18.90 -25.94 -2.47
CA LYS A 796 17.70 -26.32 -1.72
C LYS A 796 17.12 -27.67 -2.11
N GLU A 797 17.62 -28.26 -3.19
CA GLU A 797 17.19 -29.57 -3.67
C GLU A 797 17.79 -30.69 -2.80
N GLU A 798 16.95 -31.64 -2.36
CA GLU A 798 17.36 -32.74 -1.47
C GLU A 798 18.51 -33.58 -2.08
N LYS A 799 19.33 -34.21 -1.22
CA LYS A 799 20.49 -35.01 -1.65
C LYS A 799 20.14 -36.13 -2.64
N ASP A 800 18.92 -36.67 -2.57
CA ASP A 800 18.51 -37.83 -3.37
C ASP A 800 17.95 -37.49 -4.77
N SER A 801 17.83 -36.19 -5.12
CA SER A 801 17.30 -35.72 -6.42
C SER A 801 18.42 -35.45 -7.46
N LEU A 802 19.27 -36.45 -7.71
CA LEU A 802 20.39 -36.35 -8.68
C LEU A 802 19.97 -35.86 -10.09
N PRO A 803 18.84 -36.31 -10.68
CA PRO A 803 18.44 -35.87 -12.02
C PRO A 803 18.13 -34.37 -12.11
N GLU A 804 17.53 -33.82 -11.05
CA GLU A 804 17.15 -32.41 -11.03
C GLU A 804 18.38 -31.50 -10.84
N LYS A 805 19.32 -31.92 -9.99
CA LYS A 805 20.63 -31.26 -9.85
C LYS A 805 21.42 -31.25 -11.16
N ALA A 806 21.42 -32.35 -11.90
CA ALA A 806 22.06 -32.42 -13.22
C ALA A 806 21.37 -31.50 -14.25
N ARG A 807 20.04 -31.37 -14.20
CA ARG A 807 19.30 -30.44 -15.06
C ARG A 807 19.67 -28.99 -14.78
N ILE A 808 19.71 -28.60 -13.50
CA ILE A 808 20.08 -27.25 -13.08
C ILE A 808 21.53 -26.92 -13.51
N LEU A 809 22.44 -27.91 -13.47
CA LEU A 809 23.82 -27.75 -13.95
C LEU A 809 23.88 -27.44 -15.46
N LEU A 810 23.09 -28.13 -16.28
CA LEU A 810 23.01 -27.87 -17.72
C LEU A 810 22.45 -26.48 -18.02
N GLU A 811 21.42 -26.04 -17.28
CA GLU A 811 20.86 -24.69 -17.40
C GLU A 811 21.87 -23.62 -16.97
N LEU A 812 22.56 -23.84 -15.85
CA LEU A 812 23.64 -22.96 -15.38
C LEU A 812 24.73 -22.84 -16.43
N ALA A 813 25.22 -23.95 -17.01
CA ALA A 813 26.27 -23.98 -18.02
C ALA A 813 25.95 -23.13 -19.26
N GLN A 814 24.67 -22.99 -19.62
CA GLN A 814 24.22 -22.21 -20.77
C GLN A 814 24.19 -20.68 -20.55
N THR A 815 24.36 -20.21 -19.31
CA THR A 815 24.42 -18.77 -19.01
C THR A 815 25.75 -18.15 -19.49
N LYS A 816 25.68 -16.95 -20.09
CA LYS A 816 26.79 -16.30 -20.82
C LYS A 816 27.91 -15.68 -19.96
N GLU A 817 27.87 -15.80 -18.63
CA GLU A 817 28.75 -15.05 -17.72
C GLU A 817 29.66 -15.97 -16.88
N GLU A 818 30.95 -16.04 -17.21
CA GLU A 818 31.92 -16.88 -16.50
C GLU A 818 32.55 -16.11 -15.33
N THR A 819 32.25 -16.52 -14.09
CA THR A 819 32.84 -15.96 -12.87
C THR A 819 33.44 -17.06 -12.00
N ALA A 820 34.49 -16.73 -11.25
CA ALA A 820 35.19 -17.71 -10.41
C ALA A 820 34.26 -18.34 -9.33
N PRO A 821 33.40 -17.56 -8.60
CA PRO A 821 32.45 -18.14 -7.65
C PRO A 821 31.45 -19.12 -8.27
N ARG A 822 31.00 -18.85 -9.52
CA ARG A 822 30.11 -19.75 -10.27
C ARG A 822 30.78 -21.10 -10.52
N HIS A 823 32.03 -21.07 -10.97
CA HIS A 823 32.79 -22.30 -11.21
C HIS A 823 33.05 -23.09 -9.92
N ILE A 824 33.28 -22.43 -8.79
CA ILE A 824 33.38 -23.09 -7.49
C ILE A 824 32.07 -23.79 -7.09
N LYS A 825 30.92 -23.14 -7.29
CA LYS A 825 29.62 -23.77 -7.02
C LYS A 825 29.34 -24.96 -7.95
N LEU A 826 29.68 -24.84 -9.24
CA LEU A 826 29.60 -25.96 -10.19
C LEU A 826 30.52 -27.12 -9.76
N MET A 827 31.72 -26.82 -9.26
CA MET A 827 32.63 -27.83 -8.71
C MET A 827 32.00 -28.58 -7.53
N HIS A 828 31.42 -27.88 -6.56
CA HIS A 828 30.73 -28.51 -5.43
C HIS A 828 29.54 -29.37 -5.88
N LEU A 829 28.78 -28.90 -6.88
CA LEU A 829 27.65 -29.65 -7.42
C LEU A 829 28.12 -30.92 -8.15
N CYS A 830 29.14 -30.83 -9.00
CA CYS A 830 29.77 -31.99 -9.65
C CYS A 830 30.27 -33.02 -8.63
N PHE A 831 30.92 -32.58 -7.56
CA PHE A 831 31.36 -33.48 -6.48
C PHE A 831 30.18 -34.13 -5.74
N SER A 832 29.08 -33.41 -5.54
CA SER A 832 27.86 -33.98 -4.96
C SER A 832 27.18 -35.03 -5.85
N LEU A 833 27.46 -34.99 -7.15
CA LEU A 833 27.00 -35.96 -8.17
C LEU A 833 28.06 -37.04 -8.45
N GLU A 834 29.16 -37.09 -7.69
CA GLU A 834 30.30 -37.99 -7.89
C GLU A 834 31.04 -37.82 -9.24
N GLU A 835 30.83 -36.69 -9.93
CA GLU A 835 31.51 -36.33 -11.18
C GLU A 835 32.81 -35.55 -10.92
N PHE A 836 33.78 -36.21 -10.29
CA PHE A 836 35.02 -35.57 -9.84
C PHE A 836 35.84 -34.91 -10.96
N ALA A 837 35.88 -35.50 -12.16
CA ALA A 837 36.64 -34.94 -13.29
C ALA A 837 36.07 -33.60 -13.77
N ALA A 838 34.75 -33.48 -13.86
CA ALA A 838 34.07 -32.23 -14.22
C ALA A 838 34.23 -31.19 -13.11
N GLY A 839 34.14 -31.61 -11.84
CA GLY A 839 34.37 -30.73 -10.70
C GLY A 839 35.78 -30.14 -10.69
N LEU A 840 36.80 -30.93 -11.03
CA LEU A 840 38.19 -30.45 -11.16
C LEU A 840 38.39 -29.51 -12.35
N GLN A 841 37.70 -29.73 -13.48
CA GLN A 841 37.74 -28.80 -14.61
C GLN A 841 37.15 -27.44 -14.22
N HIS A 842 36.07 -27.42 -13.45
CA HIS A 842 35.51 -26.18 -12.95
C HIS A 842 36.39 -25.52 -11.88
N LEU A 843 37.06 -26.28 -11.01
CA LEU A 843 38.06 -25.70 -10.12
C LEU A 843 39.19 -25.05 -10.91
N GLN A 844 39.68 -25.69 -11.98
CA GLN A 844 40.70 -25.12 -12.85
C GLN A 844 40.21 -23.81 -13.51
N ALA A 845 39.01 -23.82 -14.08
CA ALA A 845 38.41 -22.61 -14.66
C ALA A 845 38.23 -21.50 -13.61
N ALA A 846 37.87 -21.84 -12.37
CA ALA A 846 37.80 -20.87 -11.27
C ALA A 846 39.17 -20.28 -10.94
N THR A 847 40.22 -21.11 -10.88
CA THR A 847 41.59 -20.66 -10.60
C THR A 847 42.19 -19.84 -11.74
N ASP A 848 41.83 -20.14 -12.99
CA ASP A 848 42.25 -19.37 -14.16
C ASP A 848 41.65 -17.95 -14.14
N LEU A 849 40.44 -17.80 -13.60
CA LEU A 849 39.77 -16.51 -13.41
C LEU A 849 40.25 -15.76 -12.16
N ASN A 850 40.45 -16.48 -11.05
CA ASN A 850 40.97 -15.93 -9.80
C ASN A 850 41.83 -16.97 -9.08
N ALA A 851 43.14 -16.74 -9.03
CA ALA A 851 44.10 -17.64 -8.40
C ALA A 851 43.81 -17.90 -6.91
N ASP A 852 43.16 -16.97 -6.19
CA ASP A 852 42.78 -17.16 -4.79
C ASP A 852 41.80 -18.32 -4.60
N MET A 853 41.04 -18.68 -5.64
CA MET A 853 40.12 -19.82 -5.60
C MET A 853 40.85 -21.16 -5.45
N ALA A 854 42.17 -21.20 -5.61
CA ALA A 854 42.99 -22.37 -5.31
C ALA A 854 42.91 -22.75 -3.83
N MET A 855 42.43 -21.87 -2.94
CA MET A 855 42.12 -22.21 -1.55
C MET A 855 41.13 -23.38 -1.43
N HIS A 856 40.26 -23.61 -2.42
CA HIS A 856 39.32 -24.73 -2.40
C HIS A 856 39.97 -26.12 -2.53
N TRP A 857 41.25 -26.20 -2.92
CA TRP A 857 42.05 -27.42 -2.78
C TRP A 857 42.16 -27.89 -1.32
N GLU A 858 41.96 -26.99 -0.35
CA GLU A 858 41.97 -27.32 1.08
C GLU A 858 40.84 -28.29 1.43
N SER A 859 39.63 -28.01 0.96
CA SER A 859 38.45 -28.86 1.20
C SER A 859 38.60 -30.24 0.55
N ILE A 860 39.19 -30.28 -0.64
CA ILE A 860 39.50 -31.54 -1.34
C ILE A 860 40.53 -32.34 -0.54
N GLY A 861 41.62 -31.71 -0.11
CA GLY A 861 42.65 -32.35 0.71
C GLY A 861 42.11 -32.86 2.05
N ASP A 862 41.29 -32.07 2.74
CA ASP A 862 40.69 -32.43 4.03
C ASP A 862 39.77 -33.65 3.92
N SER A 863 38.97 -33.72 2.85
CA SER A 863 38.11 -34.88 2.59
C SER A 863 38.94 -36.13 2.30
N LEU A 864 40.06 -36.01 1.59
CA LEU A 864 40.96 -37.13 1.29
C LEU A 864 41.69 -37.60 2.57
N GLU A 865 42.16 -36.67 3.40
CA GLU A 865 42.78 -36.98 4.69
C GLU A 865 41.79 -37.67 5.64
N ALA A 866 40.54 -37.18 5.72
CA ALA A 866 39.50 -37.80 6.53
C ALA A 866 39.17 -39.25 6.09
N ASN A 867 39.34 -39.55 4.80
CA ASN A 867 39.19 -40.89 4.23
C ASN A 867 40.44 -41.77 4.39
N GLY A 868 41.52 -41.25 5.00
CA GLY A 868 42.78 -41.95 5.21
C GLY A 868 43.72 -41.96 4.00
N GLU A 869 43.42 -41.16 2.96
CA GLU A 869 44.23 -41.04 1.75
C GLU A 869 45.28 -39.93 1.88
N ASP A 870 46.19 -40.08 2.83
CA ASP A 870 47.20 -39.07 3.17
C ASP A 870 48.08 -38.65 1.98
N ALA A 871 48.38 -39.56 1.05
CA ALA A 871 49.18 -39.25 -0.14
C ALA A 871 48.42 -38.37 -1.15
N SER A 872 47.14 -38.67 -1.38
CA SER A 872 46.26 -37.88 -2.25
C SER A 872 45.97 -36.51 -1.63
N ALA A 873 45.81 -36.44 -0.30
CA ALA A 873 45.66 -35.19 0.43
C ALA A 873 46.90 -34.29 0.31
N LEU A 874 48.10 -34.87 0.43
CA LEU A 874 49.36 -34.15 0.21
C LEU A 874 49.47 -33.60 -1.22
N GLU A 875 49.04 -34.36 -2.24
CA GLU A 875 49.01 -33.89 -3.62
C GLU A 875 48.03 -32.72 -3.80
N ALA A 876 46.84 -32.80 -3.20
CA ALA A 876 45.83 -31.73 -3.25
C ALA A 876 46.34 -30.44 -2.60
N TYR A 877 46.92 -30.52 -1.40
CA TYR A 877 47.56 -29.36 -0.76
C TYR A 877 48.75 -28.84 -1.56
N GLY A 878 49.52 -29.73 -2.20
CA GLY A 878 50.62 -29.37 -3.11
C GLY A 878 50.14 -28.53 -4.30
N LYS A 879 49.06 -28.96 -4.97
CA LYS A 879 48.43 -28.18 -6.06
C LYS A 879 47.91 -26.82 -5.58
N GLY A 880 47.35 -26.77 -4.37
CA GLY A 880 46.99 -25.50 -3.73
C GLY A 880 48.20 -24.59 -3.50
N LEU A 881 49.32 -25.14 -3.02
CA LEU A 881 50.57 -24.42 -2.75
C LEU A 881 51.29 -23.92 -4.00
N GLU A 882 51.13 -24.57 -5.14
CA GLU A 882 51.70 -24.09 -6.41
C GLU A 882 51.15 -22.71 -6.78
N LEU A 883 49.87 -22.48 -6.51
CA LEU A 883 49.18 -21.22 -6.80
C LEU A 883 49.17 -20.26 -5.59
N LEU A 884 49.12 -20.79 -4.37
CA LEU A 884 49.09 -20.03 -3.11
C LEU A 884 50.22 -20.44 -2.16
N PRO A 885 51.48 -20.11 -2.49
CA PRO A 885 52.66 -20.54 -1.71
C PRO A 885 52.76 -19.88 -0.33
N LEU A 886 51.93 -18.88 -0.02
CA LEU A 886 51.88 -18.19 1.27
C LEU A 886 50.65 -18.58 2.10
N HIS A 887 49.85 -19.54 1.64
CA HIS A 887 48.65 -19.98 2.36
C HIS A 887 49.01 -20.90 3.53
N ALA A 888 49.02 -20.33 4.73
CA ALA A 888 49.46 -21.01 5.96
C ALA A 888 48.76 -22.36 6.23
N PRO A 889 47.43 -22.52 6.03
CA PRO A 889 46.75 -23.80 6.25
C PRO A 889 47.34 -24.98 5.46
N PHE A 890 47.72 -24.78 4.19
CA PHE A 890 48.32 -25.85 3.39
C PHE A 890 49.66 -26.33 3.97
N HIS A 891 50.51 -25.40 4.40
CA HIS A 891 51.78 -25.74 5.04
C HIS A 891 51.58 -26.46 6.38
N LEU A 892 50.59 -26.05 7.18
CA LEU A 892 50.28 -26.74 8.43
C LEU A 892 49.84 -28.18 8.17
N LYS A 893 48.83 -28.36 7.31
CA LYS A 893 48.20 -29.66 7.02
C LYS A 893 49.19 -30.62 6.35
N ALA A 894 49.89 -30.17 5.31
CA ALA A 894 50.94 -30.97 4.69
C ALA A 894 52.05 -31.36 5.69
N GLY A 895 52.48 -30.43 6.55
CA GLY A 895 53.46 -30.68 7.59
C GLY A 895 53.01 -31.70 8.64
N GLN A 896 51.74 -31.69 9.05
CA GLN A 896 51.15 -32.65 9.98
C GLN A 896 51.07 -34.05 9.38
N ILE A 897 50.65 -34.18 8.12
CA ILE A 897 50.63 -35.47 7.41
C ILE A 897 52.05 -36.03 7.32
N LEU A 898 53.03 -35.22 6.90
CA LEU A 898 54.43 -35.64 6.77
C LEU A 898 55.05 -36.07 8.12
N LEU A 899 54.67 -35.42 9.23
CA LEU A 899 55.08 -35.85 10.57
C LEU A 899 54.51 -37.24 10.92
N ARG A 900 53.24 -37.50 10.60
CA ARG A 900 52.61 -38.81 10.86
C ARG A 900 53.31 -39.95 10.09
N HIS A 901 53.80 -39.67 8.88
CA HIS A 901 54.54 -40.63 8.03
C HIS A 901 56.05 -40.69 8.30
N GLY A 902 56.57 -39.91 9.27
CA GLY A 902 57.97 -39.93 9.66
C GLY A 902 58.91 -39.23 8.69
N ASP A 903 58.40 -38.41 7.76
CA ASP A 903 59.20 -37.65 6.80
C ASP A 903 59.64 -36.30 7.39
N ILE A 904 60.48 -36.40 8.43
CA ILE A 904 60.85 -35.31 9.34
C ILE A 904 61.50 -34.12 8.58
N GLY A 905 62.17 -34.38 7.46
CA GLY A 905 62.82 -33.34 6.65
C GLY A 905 61.83 -32.38 6.01
N GLN A 906 60.85 -32.91 5.28
CA GLN A 906 59.83 -32.11 4.61
C GLN A 906 58.83 -31.54 5.61
N ALA A 907 58.47 -32.30 6.65
CA ALA A 907 57.64 -31.81 7.74
C ALA A 907 58.24 -30.57 8.41
N ARG A 908 59.55 -30.56 8.66
CA ARG A 908 60.26 -29.39 9.22
C ARG A 908 60.21 -28.19 8.29
N HIS A 909 60.30 -28.40 6.98
CA HIS A 909 60.19 -27.34 5.99
C HIS A 909 58.79 -26.69 6.01
N HIS A 910 57.73 -27.49 5.86
CA HIS A 910 56.36 -26.98 5.84
C HIS A 910 55.94 -26.36 7.18
N LEU A 911 56.23 -26.99 8.32
CA LEU A 911 55.91 -26.43 9.63
C LEU A 911 56.76 -25.21 9.98
N GLY A 912 58.00 -25.15 9.48
CA GLY A 912 58.85 -23.96 9.58
C GLY A 912 58.26 -22.79 8.78
N MET A 913 57.77 -23.04 7.58
CA MET A 913 57.10 -22.03 6.75
C MET A 913 55.78 -21.56 7.36
N TYR A 914 54.97 -22.49 7.87
CA TYR A 914 53.77 -22.15 8.63
C TYR A 914 54.10 -21.23 9.81
N LYS A 915 55.12 -21.59 10.62
CA LYS A 915 55.54 -20.77 11.76
C LYS A 915 56.00 -19.38 11.33
N GLU A 916 56.79 -19.27 10.27
CA GLU A 916 57.27 -17.98 9.76
C GLU A 916 56.14 -17.09 9.21
N LEU A 917 55.13 -17.69 8.56
CA LEU A 917 53.94 -16.99 8.08
C LEU A 917 53.04 -16.50 9.24
N MET A 918 53.02 -17.21 10.37
CA MET A 918 52.25 -16.83 11.56
C MET A 918 52.96 -15.80 12.46
N GLU A 919 54.29 -15.66 12.36
CA GLU A 919 55.11 -14.74 13.19
C GLU A 919 55.36 -13.36 12.55
N LYS A 920 54.96 -13.14 11.28
CA LYS A 920 55.03 -11.83 10.61
C LYS A 920 53.65 -11.13 10.66
N PRO A 921 53.52 -9.85 11.09
CA PRO A 921 52.32 -9.07 10.82
C PRO A 921 52.19 -8.96 9.31
N ALA A 922 51.04 -9.38 8.77
CA ALA A 922 50.79 -9.46 7.34
C ALA A 922 51.19 -8.16 6.62
N GLN A 923 52.30 -8.20 5.89
CA GLN A 923 52.58 -7.25 4.82
C GLN A 923 51.62 -7.61 3.69
N ALA A 924 50.68 -6.72 3.41
CA ALA A 924 49.73 -6.87 2.32
C ALA A 924 50.47 -6.99 0.97
N PRO A 925 50.05 -7.91 0.08
CA PRO A 925 50.58 -8.01 -1.28
C PRO A 925 50.21 -6.77 -2.11
N GLU A 926 50.98 -6.56 -3.18
CA GLU A 926 50.96 -5.41 -4.11
C GLU A 926 49.60 -4.72 -4.26
N GLU A 927 49.62 -3.41 -3.98
CA GLU A 927 48.46 -2.60 -3.70
C GLU A 927 47.51 -2.47 -4.90
N SER A 928 46.29 -2.97 -4.72
CA SER A 928 45.15 -2.39 -5.42
C SER A 928 45.09 -0.88 -5.12
N ILE A 929 44.72 -0.07 -6.10
CA ILE A 929 44.54 1.39 -5.89
C ILE A 929 43.61 1.70 -4.68
N PRO A 930 42.57 0.90 -4.38
CA PRO A 930 41.85 1.00 -3.10
C PRO A 930 42.73 0.84 -1.86
N ASN A 931 43.64 -0.13 -1.81
CA ASN A 931 44.55 -0.30 -0.67
C ASN A 931 45.53 0.88 -0.52
N GLN A 932 46.00 1.46 -1.63
CA GLN A 932 46.79 2.71 -1.62
C GLN A 932 45.99 3.88 -1.06
N ALA A 933 44.75 4.05 -1.51
CA ALA A 933 43.88 5.11 -1.04
C ALA A 933 43.57 4.97 0.45
N GLU A 934 43.36 3.74 0.94
CA GLU A 934 43.18 3.47 2.37
C GLU A 934 44.44 3.83 3.20
N GLN A 935 45.64 3.48 2.72
CA GLN A 935 46.89 3.88 3.37
C GLN A 935 47.09 5.40 3.37
N LEU A 936 46.69 6.10 2.30
CA LEU A 936 46.78 7.55 2.22
C LEU A 936 45.79 8.24 3.18
N LEU A 937 44.60 7.68 3.34
CA LEU A 937 43.64 8.15 4.35
C LEU A 937 44.18 7.94 5.77
N ALA A 938 44.85 6.81 6.03
CA ALA A 938 45.52 6.55 7.31
C ALA A 938 46.69 7.53 7.59
N LYS A 939 47.38 8.02 6.55
CA LYS A 939 48.46 9.02 6.63
C LYS A 939 47.97 10.48 6.59
N GLU A 940 46.67 10.71 6.77
CA GLU A 940 46.03 12.05 6.72
C GLU A 940 46.27 12.81 5.40
N LYS A 941 46.33 12.09 4.27
CA LYS A 941 46.46 12.66 2.91
C LYS A 941 45.19 12.41 2.06
N PRO A 942 44.04 12.99 2.42
CA PRO A 942 42.76 12.66 1.80
C PRO A 942 42.62 13.19 0.36
N GLU A 943 43.30 14.29 -0.01
CA GLU A 943 43.30 14.78 -1.39
C GLU A 943 44.02 13.82 -2.36
N GLU A 944 45.15 13.25 -1.94
CA GLU A 944 45.90 12.27 -2.74
C GLU A 944 45.09 10.97 -2.91
N ALA A 945 44.43 10.52 -1.83
CA ALA A 945 43.53 9.37 -1.88
C ALA A 945 42.35 9.59 -2.84
N LEU A 946 41.72 10.77 -2.78
CA LEU A 946 40.60 11.10 -3.66
C LEU A 946 41.03 11.16 -5.14
N GLN A 947 42.21 11.73 -5.44
CA GLN A 947 42.75 11.78 -6.80
C GLN A 947 43.00 10.39 -7.40
N LEU A 948 43.43 9.42 -6.58
CA LEU A 948 43.62 8.04 -7.01
C LEU A 948 42.29 7.30 -7.27
N LEU A 949 41.24 7.63 -6.53
CA LEU A 949 39.95 6.95 -6.62
C LEU A 949 39.05 7.48 -7.76
N ILE A 950 39.18 8.77 -8.15
CA ILE A 950 38.36 9.38 -9.21
C ILE A 950 38.37 8.60 -10.53
N PRO A 951 39.52 8.19 -11.10
CA PRO A 951 39.56 7.46 -12.36
C PRO A 951 38.84 6.11 -12.32
N LEU A 952 38.74 5.51 -11.14
CA LEU A 952 38.15 4.18 -10.94
C LEU A 952 36.63 4.21 -10.76
N GLN A 953 36.04 5.40 -10.63
CA GLN A 953 34.61 5.57 -10.39
C GLN A 953 33.74 4.88 -11.46
N HIS A 954 34.21 4.81 -12.71
CA HIS A 954 33.49 4.15 -13.79
C HIS A 954 33.71 2.64 -13.86
N THR A 955 34.87 2.14 -13.43
CA THR A 955 35.25 0.72 -13.52
C THR A 955 34.90 -0.06 -12.25
N GLN A 956 34.76 0.62 -11.11
CA GLN A 956 34.44 0.05 -9.79
C GLN A 956 33.06 0.52 -9.31
N ASN A 957 32.19 0.97 -10.23
CA ASN A 957 30.86 1.51 -9.93
C ASN A 957 29.94 0.51 -9.21
N GLU A 958 30.23 -0.80 -9.28
CA GLU A 958 29.48 -1.87 -8.63
C GLU A 958 30.14 -2.39 -7.33
N ASN A 959 31.28 -1.83 -6.91
CA ASN A 959 31.99 -2.26 -5.71
C ASN A 959 31.63 -1.40 -4.48
N ALA A 960 30.94 -2.00 -3.50
CA ALA A 960 30.48 -1.29 -2.31
C ALA A 960 31.62 -0.80 -1.40
N ASP A 961 32.69 -1.59 -1.25
CA ASP A 961 33.86 -1.22 -0.43
C ASP A 961 34.60 -0.03 -1.07
N PHE A 962 34.64 0.03 -2.41
CA PHE A 962 35.16 1.19 -3.15
C PHE A 962 34.35 2.46 -2.85
N TRP A 963 33.02 2.41 -2.92
CA TRP A 963 32.19 3.59 -2.61
C TRP A 963 32.25 4.00 -1.14
N ASN A 964 32.42 3.05 -0.22
CA ASN A 964 32.68 3.36 1.19
C ASN A 964 34.01 4.11 1.37
N LEU A 965 35.08 3.61 0.73
CA LEU A 965 36.40 4.22 0.77
C LEU A 965 36.42 5.60 0.07
N PHE A 966 35.73 5.74 -1.07
CA PHE A 966 35.54 7.00 -1.77
C PHE A 966 34.77 8.00 -0.91
N GLY A 967 33.73 7.54 -0.22
CA GLY A 967 32.97 8.34 0.75
C GLY A 967 33.85 8.84 1.89
N CYS A 968 34.74 8.01 2.42
CA CYS A 968 35.71 8.40 3.45
C CYS A 968 36.68 9.48 2.95
N ALA A 969 37.17 9.37 1.71
CA ALA A 969 38.02 10.39 1.10
C ALA A 969 37.27 11.72 0.86
N CYS A 970 36.03 11.66 0.37
CA CYS A 970 35.17 12.84 0.23
C CYS A 970 34.88 13.50 1.59
N HIS A 971 34.60 12.71 2.63
CA HIS A 971 34.32 13.20 3.98
C HIS A 971 35.52 13.97 4.55
N ARG A 972 36.72 13.38 4.49
CA ARG A 972 37.96 14.01 4.98
C ARG A 972 38.44 15.21 4.18
N THR A 973 37.99 15.37 2.92
CA THR A 973 38.25 16.58 2.10
C THR A 973 37.16 17.65 2.24
N GLY A 974 36.18 17.46 3.13
CA GLY A 974 35.10 18.41 3.39
C GLY A 974 33.96 18.38 2.35
N ARG A 975 33.96 17.40 1.44
CA ARG A 975 32.89 17.20 0.44
C ARG A 975 31.74 16.38 1.03
N MET A 976 31.00 17.00 1.95
CA MET A 976 29.98 16.32 2.77
C MET A 976 28.86 15.66 1.95
N GLN A 977 28.39 16.33 0.88
CA GLN A 977 27.32 15.81 0.02
C GLN A 977 27.79 14.63 -0.84
N ASP A 978 29.00 14.72 -1.38
CA ASP A 978 29.61 13.63 -2.15
C ASP A 978 29.86 12.41 -1.24
N ALA A 979 30.30 12.62 -0.01
CA ALA A 979 30.48 11.57 0.99
C ALA A 979 29.17 10.85 1.31
N GLU A 980 28.10 11.59 1.58
CA GLU A 980 26.78 11.00 1.85
C GLU A 980 26.29 10.17 0.67
N GLN A 981 26.42 10.70 -0.55
CA GLN A 981 26.02 10.00 -1.77
C GLN A 981 26.84 8.73 -1.96
N CYS A 982 28.14 8.76 -1.68
CA CYS A 982 29.01 7.59 -1.77
C CYS A 982 28.65 6.52 -0.73
N PHE A 983 28.41 6.89 0.54
CA PHE A 983 27.96 5.93 1.55
C PHE A 983 26.59 5.34 1.21
N ARG A 984 25.64 6.15 0.73
CA ARG A 984 24.34 5.64 0.27
C ARG A 984 24.45 4.76 -0.97
N THR A 985 25.41 5.02 -1.85
CA THR A 985 25.71 4.17 -3.00
C THR A 985 26.31 2.84 -2.54
N ALA A 986 27.27 2.86 -1.61
CA ALA A 986 27.80 1.66 -0.96
C ALA A 986 26.68 0.83 -0.32
N LEU A 987 25.74 1.47 0.38
CA LEU A 987 24.56 0.83 0.98
C LEU A 987 23.48 0.40 -0.03
N THR A 988 23.48 0.96 -1.24
CA THR A 988 22.61 0.49 -2.33
C THR A 988 23.17 -0.79 -2.95
N LEU A 989 24.50 -0.87 -3.06
CA LEU A 989 25.21 -2.04 -3.59
C LEU A 989 25.30 -3.18 -2.57
N LYS A 990 25.54 -2.85 -1.30
CA LYS A 990 25.63 -3.79 -0.17
C LYS A 990 24.88 -3.22 1.04
N PRO A 991 23.57 -3.50 1.17
CA PRO A 991 22.71 -2.94 2.23
C PRO A 991 23.12 -3.33 3.66
N ASP A 992 23.93 -4.38 3.82
CA ASP A 992 24.47 -4.88 5.08
C ASP A 992 25.94 -4.49 5.32
N HIS A 993 26.45 -3.49 4.59
CA HIS A 993 27.81 -3.00 4.77
C HIS A 993 27.96 -2.23 6.08
N SER A 994 28.45 -2.92 7.12
CA SER A 994 28.59 -2.39 8.48
C SER A 994 29.38 -1.08 8.55
N LEU A 995 30.54 -1.02 7.89
CA LEU A 995 31.37 0.19 7.82
C LEU A 995 30.68 1.36 7.12
N ALA A 996 29.94 1.13 6.02
CA ALA A 996 29.22 2.21 5.33
C ALA A 996 28.06 2.77 6.17
N HIS A 997 27.35 1.92 6.92
CA HIS A 997 26.37 2.36 7.92
C HIS A 997 27.03 3.15 9.06
N TYR A 998 28.19 2.70 9.54
CA TYR A 998 28.96 3.41 10.57
C TYR A 998 29.45 4.79 10.08
N HIS A 999 30.06 4.87 8.89
CA HIS A 999 30.55 6.13 8.33
C HIS A 999 29.42 7.09 7.95
N LEU A 1000 28.28 6.57 7.48
CA LEU A 1000 27.07 7.37 7.30
C LEU A 1000 26.56 7.92 8.66
N GLY A 1001 26.59 7.09 9.71
CA GLY A 1001 26.24 7.52 11.07
C GLY A 1001 27.13 8.64 11.59
N LEU A 1002 28.45 8.55 11.36
CA LEU A 1002 29.40 9.62 11.69
C LEU A 1002 29.07 10.91 10.96
N LEU A 1003 28.88 10.84 9.64
CA LEU A 1003 28.56 12.00 8.81
C LEU A 1003 27.23 12.66 9.21
N LEU A 1004 26.20 11.86 9.51
CA LEU A 1004 24.91 12.36 9.96
C LEU A 1004 25.00 13.01 11.35
N GLN A 1005 25.80 12.46 12.25
CA GLN A 1005 26.03 13.03 13.57
C GLN A 1005 26.76 14.38 13.48
N GLU A 1006 27.78 14.51 12.64
CA GLU A 1006 28.48 15.77 12.39
C GLU A 1006 27.55 16.84 11.80
N ASN A 1007 26.59 16.43 10.97
CA ASN A 1007 25.57 17.31 10.39
C ASN A 1007 24.39 17.62 11.33
N GLY A 1008 24.38 17.07 12.57
CA GLY A 1008 23.33 17.30 13.56
C GLY A 1008 22.07 16.45 13.42
N TYR A 1009 22.06 15.47 12.51
CA TYR A 1009 20.95 14.52 12.30
C TYR A 1009 21.06 13.32 13.26
N PHE A 1010 20.89 13.59 14.55
CA PHE A 1010 21.20 12.62 15.61
C PHE A 1010 20.30 11.37 15.65
N ARG A 1011 19.07 11.41 15.10
CA ARG A 1011 18.17 10.25 15.06
C ARG A 1011 18.51 9.32 13.90
N GLU A 1012 18.84 9.92 12.76
CA GLU A 1012 19.28 9.23 11.57
C GLU A 1012 20.67 8.60 11.78
N ALA A 1013 21.56 9.28 12.51
CA ALA A 1013 22.84 8.73 12.94
C ALA A 1013 22.67 7.50 13.86
N GLU A 1014 21.73 7.55 14.81
CA GLU A 1014 21.42 6.42 15.69
C GLU A 1014 20.86 5.22 14.92
N ALA A 1015 19.98 5.46 13.94
CA ALA A 1015 19.49 4.41 13.06
C ALA A 1015 20.65 3.78 12.26
N ALA A 1016 21.51 4.60 11.68
CA ALA A 1016 22.67 4.14 10.92
C ALA A 1016 23.67 3.34 11.80
N TYR A 1017 24.00 3.79 13.01
CA TYR A 1017 24.83 3.00 13.92
C TYR A 1017 24.15 1.71 14.38
N SER A 1018 22.82 1.71 14.55
CA SER A 1018 22.07 0.51 14.92
C SER A 1018 22.05 -0.50 13.77
N ASP A 1019 21.98 -0.05 12.52
CA ASP A 1019 22.12 -0.89 11.33
C ASP A 1019 23.55 -1.42 11.16
N ALA A 1020 24.57 -0.63 11.51
CA ALA A 1020 25.96 -1.12 11.59
C ALA A 1020 26.09 -2.25 12.62
N LEU A 1021 25.47 -2.12 13.80
CA LEU A 1021 25.49 -3.17 14.84
C LEU A 1021 24.60 -4.37 14.56
N ARG A 1022 23.61 -4.24 13.67
CA ARG A 1022 22.82 -5.37 13.20
C ARG A 1022 23.66 -6.32 12.35
N THR A 1023 24.68 -5.79 11.68
CA THR A 1023 25.53 -6.50 10.72
C THR A 1023 26.85 -6.92 11.34
N ASP A 1024 27.45 -6.05 12.16
CA ASP A 1024 28.60 -6.36 13.02
C ASP A 1024 28.27 -6.02 14.49
N PRO A 1025 27.69 -6.98 15.24
CA PRO A 1025 27.28 -6.77 16.64
C PRO A 1025 28.43 -6.41 17.59
N GLU A 1026 29.67 -6.68 17.20
CA GLU A 1026 30.86 -6.46 18.03
C GLU A 1026 31.62 -5.17 17.66
N MET A 1027 31.08 -4.37 16.71
CA MET A 1027 31.70 -3.10 16.30
C MET A 1027 31.73 -2.07 17.44
N THR A 1028 32.84 -2.05 18.18
CA THR A 1028 33.04 -1.22 19.37
C THR A 1028 32.87 0.26 19.11
N SER A 1029 33.24 0.74 17.92
CA SER A 1029 33.11 2.15 17.51
C SER A 1029 31.65 2.59 17.39
N ALA A 1030 30.78 1.75 16.82
CA ALA A 1030 29.34 2.04 16.70
C ALA A 1030 28.64 1.94 18.07
N LEU A 1031 28.99 0.93 18.89
CA LEU A 1031 28.51 0.81 20.27
C LEU A 1031 28.89 2.03 21.12
N THR A 1032 30.12 2.51 20.99
CA THR A 1032 30.62 3.70 21.72
C THR A 1032 29.87 4.95 21.30
N ASN A 1033 29.69 5.18 19.99
CA ASN A 1033 28.97 6.36 19.50
C ASN A 1033 27.48 6.35 19.90
N LEU A 1034 26.82 5.19 19.87
CA LEU A 1034 25.47 5.05 20.42
C LEU A 1034 25.42 5.29 21.93
N GLY A 1035 26.42 4.81 22.68
CA GLY A 1035 26.57 5.08 24.11
C GLY A 1035 26.71 6.57 24.41
N VAL A 1036 27.51 7.29 23.62
CA VAL A 1036 27.68 8.74 23.73
C VAL A 1036 26.40 9.49 23.37
N LEU A 1037 25.69 9.09 22.31
CA LEU A 1037 24.40 9.67 21.94
C LEU A 1037 23.35 9.46 23.06
N ALA A 1038 23.30 8.27 23.65
CA ALA A 1038 22.43 7.98 24.79
C ALA A 1038 22.80 8.80 26.03
N PHE A 1039 24.10 8.94 26.34
CA PHE A 1039 24.59 9.77 27.43
C PHE A 1039 24.17 11.24 27.27
N ASN A 1040 24.35 11.80 26.06
CA ASN A 1040 24.00 13.19 25.76
C ASN A 1040 22.48 13.46 25.83
N ARG A 1041 21.65 12.42 25.66
CA ARG A 1041 20.19 12.49 25.83
C ARG A 1041 19.72 12.30 27.28
N GLY A 1042 20.63 12.04 28.21
CA GLY A 1042 20.32 11.74 29.61
C GLY A 1042 19.86 10.29 29.85
N GLU A 1043 19.97 9.41 28.85
CA GLU A 1043 19.62 7.99 28.94
C GLU A 1043 20.78 7.18 29.53
N TYR A 1044 21.21 7.55 30.74
CA TYR A 1044 22.46 7.05 31.31
C TYR A 1044 22.49 5.52 31.45
N THR A 1045 21.37 4.87 31.79
CA THR A 1045 21.30 3.40 31.93
C THR A 1045 21.58 2.69 30.61
N SER A 1046 21.00 3.21 29.54
CA SER A 1046 21.18 2.77 28.16
C SER A 1046 22.62 3.01 27.69
N ALA A 1047 23.24 4.12 28.09
CA ALA A 1047 24.65 4.42 27.80
C ALA A 1047 25.59 3.46 28.54
N ALA A 1048 25.35 3.22 29.84
CA ALA A 1048 26.13 2.29 30.66
C ALA A 1048 26.13 0.87 30.09
N THR A 1049 24.96 0.33 29.71
CA THR A 1049 24.88 -1.01 29.09
C THR A 1049 25.70 -1.10 27.80
N ARG A 1050 25.74 -0.03 27.00
CA ARG A 1050 26.53 -0.02 25.76
C ARG A 1050 28.03 0.05 26.03
N PHE A 1051 28.47 0.88 26.98
CA PHE A 1051 29.88 0.93 27.37
C PHE A 1051 30.36 -0.37 28.05
N GLU A 1052 29.51 -1.04 28.83
CA GLU A 1052 29.79 -2.36 29.38
C GLU A 1052 30.03 -3.41 28.28
N LYS A 1053 29.23 -3.37 27.20
CA LYS A 1053 29.46 -4.23 26.03
C LYS A 1053 30.79 -3.92 25.33
N VAL A 1054 31.13 -2.64 25.16
CA VAL A 1054 32.44 -2.24 24.60
C VAL A 1054 33.58 -2.75 25.47
N MET A 1055 33.47 -2.63 26.79
CA MET A 1055 34.48 -3.13 27.74
C MET A 1055 34.59 -4.66 27.74
N ALA A 1056 33.51 -5.39 27.45
CA ALA A 1056 33.55 -6.85 27.31
C ALA A 1056 34.29 -7.29 26.03
N ILE A 1057 34.12 -6.55 24.93
CA ILE A 1057 34.75 -6.84 23.63
C ILE A 1057 36.20 -6.34 23.60
N ALA A 1058 36.46 -5.17 24.17
CA ALA A 1058 37.77 -4.50 24.20
C ALA A 1058 38.19 -4.15 25.65
N PRO A 1059 38.65 -5.14 26.43
CA PRO A 1059 38.91 -4.99 27.88
C PRO A 1059 40.10 -4.07 28.23
N LEU A 1060 40.86 -3.61 27.23
CA LEU A 1060 41.98 -2.68 27.40
C LEU A 1060 41.68 -1.26 26.88
N ASN A 1061 40.43 -0.96 26.50
CA ASN A 1061 40.05 0.34 25.96
C ASN A 1061 39.77 1.37 27.07
N ALA A 1062 40.78 2.16 27.45
CA ALA A 1062 40.68 3.17 28.50
C ALA A 1062 39.56 4.21 28.26
N ASP A 1063 39.27 4.59 27.02
CA ASP A 1063 38.21 5.56 26.67
C ASP A 1063 36.81 5.01 26.96
N ALA A 1064 36.60 3.70 26.75
CA ALA A 1064 35.35 3.03 27.08
C ALA A 1064 35.11 3.01 28.60
N PHE A 1065 36.15 2.69 29.39
CA PHE A 1065 36.09 2.76 30.85
C PHE A 1065 35.88 4.20 31.35
N TYR A 1066 36.47 5.20 30.69
CA TYR A 1066 36.26 6.61 31.02
C TYR A 1066 34.82 7.06 30.75
N ASN A 1067 34.26 6.72 29.59
CA ASN A 1067 32.87 7.02 29.26
C ASN A 1067 31.88 6.30 30.18
N TYR A 1068 32.20 5.06 30.61
CA TYR A 1068 31.43 4.35 31.62
C TYR A 1068 31.52 5.03 33.00
N ALA A 1069 32.72 5.42 33.45
CA ALA A 1069 32.93 6.12 34.71
C ALA A 1069 32.17 7.45 34.77
N LYS A 1070 32.21 8.22 33.69
CA LYS A 1070 31.44 9.47 33.52
C LYS A 1070 29.94 9.22 33.52
N THR A 1071 29.49 8.11 32.94
CA THR A 1071 28.08 7.70 32.95
C THR A 1071 27.62 7.34 34.37
N LEU A 1072 28.43 6.60 35.12
CA LEU A 1072 28.15 6.28 36.54
C LEU A 1072 28.13 7.52 37.42
N GLU A 1073 29.02 8.47 37.17
CA GLU A 1073 29.03 9.77 37.85
C GLU A 1073 27.72 10.52 37.59
N ALA A 1074 27.25 10.59 36.34
CA ALA A 1074 25.98 11.22 35.97
C ALA A 1074 24.75 10.51 36.57
N MET A 1075 24.85 9.21 36.87
CA MET A 1075 23.83 8.45 37.62
C MET A 1075 23.86 8.69 39.13
N GLY A 1076 24.86 9.40 39.66
CA GLY A 1076 25.08 9.58 41.11
C GLY A 1076 25.77 8.40 41.79
N GLU A 1077 26.27 7.41 41.03
CA GLU A 1077 26.92 6.19 41.52
C GLU A 1077 28.41 6.43 41.82
N LYS A 1078 28.66 7.42 42.68
CA LYS A 1078 29.98 8.01 42.97
C LYS A 1078 31.08 7.01 43.34
N GLN A 1079 30.77 5.96 44.12
CA GLN A 1079 31.75 4.94 44.49
C GLN A 1079 32.13 4.02 43.33
N LYS A 1080 31.17 3.71 42.44
CA LYS A 1080 31.42 2.89 41.25
C LYS A 1080 32.19 3.70 40.21
N ALA A 1081 31.85 4.99 40.04
CA ALA A 1081 32.57 5.91 39.17
C ALA A 1081 34.05 6.05 39.57
N LEU A 1082 34.36 6.22 40.87
CA LEU A 1082 35.75 6.28 41.36
C LEU A 1082 36.56 5.04 41.02
N LYS A 1083 35.98 3.84 41.23
CA LYS A 1083 36.63 2.56 40.85
C LYS A 1083 36.84 2.44 39.35
N ALA A 1084 35.89 2.90 38.54
CA ALA A 1084 36.02 2.91 37.09
C ALA A 1084 37.11 3.90 36.63
N TYR A 1085 37.22 5.08 37.26
CA TYR A 1085 38.33 6.01 37.00
C TYR A 1085 39.69 5.45 37.45
N ASP A 1086 39.77 4.69 38.55
CA ASP A 1086 41.00 4.00 38.95
C ASP A 1086 41.45 3.02 37.84
N LEU A 1087 40.52 2.25 37.25
CA LEU A 1087 40.81 1.34 36.13
C LEU A 1087 41.27 2.09 34.86
N VAL A 1088 40.71 3.27 34.57
CA VAL A 1088 41.18 4.10 33.44
C VAL A 1088 42.63 4.51 33.65
N LEU A 1089 43.02 4.90 34.87
CA LEU A 1089 44.38 5.32 35.20
C LEU A 1089 45.36 4.14 35.32
N GLU A 1090 44.89 2.94 35.62
CA GLU A 1090 45.69 1.71 35.51
C GLU A 1090 46.00 1.37 34.04
N LEU A 1091 45.02 1.54 33.14
CA LEU A 1091 45.20 1.30 31.70
C LEU A 1091 45.97 2.44 30.99
N ASN A 1092 45.79 3.68 31.45
CA ASN A 1092 46.47 4.86 30.94
C ASN A 1092 46.74 5.87 32.08
N PRO A 1093 47.93 5.80 32.73
CA PRO A 1093 48.29 6.66 33.85
C PRO A 1093 48.27 8.17 33.54
N ASP A 1094 48.41 8.54 32.26
CA ASP A 1094 48.46 9.95 31.82
C ASP A 1094 47.10 10.48 31.33
N HIS A 1095 45.99 9.76 31.57
CA HIS A 1095 44.65 10.18 31.14
C HIS A 1095 44.12 11.38 31.95
N SER A 1096 44.53 12.59 31.53
CA SER A 1096 44.32 13.87 32.22
C SER A 1096 42.86 14.15 32.63
N MET A 1097 41.90 13.82 31.78
CA MET A 1097 40.47 14.02 32.07
C MET A 1097 39.96 13.10 33.17
N ALA A 1098 40.48 11.88 33.27
CA ALA A 1098 40.08 10.90 34.28
C ALA A 1098 40.68 11.27 35.65
N LEU A 1099 41.93 11.72 35.67
CA LEU A 1099 42.59 12.23 36.87
C LEU A 1099 41.83 13.44 37.46
N SER A 1100 41.49 14.41 36.60
CA SER A 1100 40.72 15.59 37.03
C SER A 1100 39.31 15.23 37.53
N ALA A 1101 38.59 14.35 36.83
CA ALA A 1101 37.27 13.90 37.26
C ALA A 1101 37.32 13.14 38.59
N GLN A 1102 38.33 12.29 38.78
CA GLN A 1102 38.58 11.56 40.01
C GLN A 1102 38.87 12.50 41.19
N ASP A 1103 39.73 13.50 40.99
CA ASP A 1103 40.08 14.49 42.02
C ASP A 1103 38.87 15.34 42.42
N ASN A 1104 38.05 15.78 41.46
CA ASN A 1104 36.81 16.50 41.72
C ASN A 1104 35.83 15.66 42.56
N LEU A 1105 35.62 14.40 42.19
CA LEU A 1105 34.77 13.47 42.94
C LEU A 1105 35.30 13.19 44.36
N ARG A 1106 36.63 13.15 44.55
CA ARG A 1106 37.26 12.97 45.88
C ARG A 1106 37.17 14.24 46.74
N GLN A 1107 37.20 15.43 46.16
CA GLN A 1107 37.05 16.70 46.88
C GLN A 1107 35.62 16.94 47.41
N ASP A 1108 34.59 16.58 46.64
CA ASP A 1108 33.18 16.60 47.08
C ASP A 1108 32.89 15.61 48.25
N ARG A 1109 33.88 14.86 48.73
CA ARG A 1109 33.78 13.99 49.91
C ARG A 1109 34.33 14.66 51.18
N LYS A 1110 34.99 15.82 51.06
CA LYS A 1110 35.60 16.60 52.15
C LYS A 1110 34.84 17.88 52.50
N SER A 1111 33.81 18.24 51.74
CA SER A 1111 32.74 19.19 52.10
C SER A 1111 31.54 18.43 52.66
#